data_AF-X6NKT4-F1
#
_entry.id   AF-X6NKT4-F1
#
_cell.length_a   1.000
_cell.length_b   1.000
_cell.length_c   1.000
_cell.angle_alpha   90.00
_cell.angle_beta   90.00
_cell.angle_gamma   90.00
#
_symmetry.space_group_name_H-M   'P 1'
#
loop_
_entity.id
_entity.type
_entity.pdbx_description
1 polymer ?
#
loop_
_entity_poly.entity_id
_entity_poly.type
_entity_poly.pdbx_seq_one_letter_code
_entity_poly.pdbx_strand_id
1 'polypeptide(L)'
;QFSKGDVYSSDVANMIQSSLRGDKDKKNYVDQLLKMSQDMLTQMTTLQKQYLTSENNNANANANKAALCTNEWIPHEMMPYIIFYLLDISCNQYLQVEYCDKILSHLTEYLKQLQVPSQTNWNSNSNSNSSSKDLQLPPCMDRPFQVLKSLLKHLGHLAISNSSDQWAVLEKIRYHFARHLLFGEWSSFLPLQQIVIRCLVSLSGLKSAFDQVNDKRLNELKTKFEQTVTEYVRRPLVDALKSKQVTSKNKMLAKALQGLSLVLQSNYKLGCDIVANEEVLNCVIEVVSSEEKSNSDSTNIDNNNNNNNNKSKKSPYQELKYLGIEVLALSCSHQPIRKAVMDSGNTHLFAWILDCPNLLVRAHAANALAKFASIDDDARELALGGNNRGLQVVMAIIADLLHDEKFSDSKSPGKLDLSSSSSSSSILDYDDYDDRMLANKKKIMKSPKEKEEEEEFETFKVPLMNLCIECISYLTLQVEIKLAMVENDDTLLKVLFSLSKTRYFLRNRALRHGLLTVILNCSLSKHDADKALSQKEKQIHKLKKVVAKGLPNNPLKEDEMIHSHAGEDEQISMVQEHLVACNCVYLMYEIIRSTQKENKQIDEYLNEELDDQKKESSTSGGGDSNQTGGGNSASERHKQLQRIKYKPIELESKLQMKIAQVLAMFADANEFRSRADRKKLTQLRGQLIQQNAVRLLLDLFSANSPKDNRNLSEDCEKIRLMSGTALARIGVLLFIYLFLFKIISISIDPRLFNSSHLKPMIVVLLYLIHHSQHELQEYEGLLALCNISSLSEEMREYIMDLQGWSVLRDAFEQSNPQINAAVLECWCNLCTCEKGLLNLKRNSDCDIKIVTVFLRDASLRVLTAVTNILAMASCDEDLCKSIAKFGGVFSLHVVSRNLREALTVLTQHTSYASDKDNAKTKEEQIEIAKHRSILSNVDMTIKNLEHAGFSLTNVYAHGIDQEIMDELQKTAEEDTDDDENDKQGRTNQKDSDDDNERQ
;
A
#
# COMPACT_ATOMS: atom_id res chain seq x y z
N GLN A 1 -20.32 35.41 44.50
CA GLN A 1 -21.34 34.97 43.52
C GLN A 1 -21.00 33.63 42.86
N PHE A 2 -19.72 33.32 42.59
CA PHE A 2 -19.27 32.02 42.04
C PHE A 2 -19.39 30.78 42.98
N SER A 3 -19.86 30.94 44.22
CA SER A 3 -19.95 29.84 45.20
C SER A 3 -21.25 29.03 45.16
N LYS A 4 -22.11 29.25 44.16
CA LYS A 4 -23.35 28.50 43.96
C LYS A 4 -23.28 27.81 42.60
N GLY A 5 -22.83 26.55 42.61
CA GLY A 5 -22.48 25.78 41.42
C GLY A 5 -23.68 25.30 40.60
N ASP A 6 -24.44 26.20 40.00
CA ASP A 6 -25.44 25.87 38.98
C ASP A 6 -25.24 26.70 37.71
N VAL A 7 -25.11 25.97 36.59
CA VAL A 7 -25.32 26.32 35.17
C VAL A 7 -25.26 27.82 34.79
N TYR A 8 -24.10 28.35 34.39
CA TYR A 8 -23.97 29.67 33.74
C TYR A 8 -22.72 29.83 32.84
N SER A 9 -22.35 28.86 31.99
CA SER A 9 -21.17 29.05 31.11
C SER A 9 -21.49 29.78 29.79
N SER A 10 -22.67 29.58 29.18
CA SER A 10 -23.01 30.24 27.90
C SER A 10 -23.36 31.71 28.07
N ASP A 11 -24.08 32.07 29.14
CA ASP A 11 -24.61 33.43 29.31
C ASP A 11 -23.53 34.43 29.72
N VAL A 12 -22.55 34.00 30.52
CA VAL A 12 -21.37 34.80 30.85
C VAL A 12 -20.49 34.99 29.61
N ALA A 13 -20.30 33.95 28.79
CA ALA A 13 -19.57 34.05 27.53
C ALA A 13 -20.28 34.99 26.53
N ASN A 14 -21.61 34.93 26.43
CA ASN A 14 -22.42 35.80 25.57
C ASN A 14 -22.46 37.26 26.08
N MET A 15 -22.50 37.47 27.40
CA MET A 15 -22.43 38.80 28.03
C MET A 15 -21.05 39.46 27.82
N ILE A 16 -19.98 38.66 27.82
CA ILE A 16 -18.62 39.14 27.55
C ILE A 16 -18.41 39.38 26.04
N GLN A 17 -18.89 38.49 25.16
CA GLN A 17 -18.85 38.71 23.70
C GLN A 17 -19.63 39.95 23.25
N SER A 18 -20.79 40.21 23.83
CA SER A 18 -21.59 41.41 23.53
C SER A 18 -20.91 42.70 24.00
N SER A 19 -20.17 42.66 25.11
CA SER A 19 -19.39 43.79 25.63
C SER A 19 -18.10 44.08 24.84
N LEU A 20 -17.57 43.09 24.11
CA LEU A 20 -16.34 43.20 23.30
C LEU A 20 -16.54 43.79 21.89
N ARG A 21 -17.71 44.36 21.54
CA ARG A 21 -17.94 44.94 20.20
C ARG A 21 -17.34 46.35 19.98
N GLY A 22 -16.80 47.00 21.02
CA GLY A 22 -16.14 48.32 20.91
C GLY A 22 -14.61 48.23 20.90
N ASP A 23 -13.93 48.84 19.92
CA ASP A 23 -12.48 48.66 19.70
C ASP A 23 -11.55 49.35 20.72
N LYS A 24 -12.00 50.37 21.44
CA LYS A 24 -11.12 51.16 22.33
C LYS A 24 -11.00 50.64 23.76
N ASP A 25 -11.91 49.79 24.22
CA ASP A 25 -11.93 49.29 25.61
C ASP A 25 -11.34 47.87 25.78
N LYS A 26 -11.05 47.18 24.66
CA LYS A 26 -10.54 45.80 24.66
C LYS A 26 -9.18 45.64 25.36
N LYS A 27 -8.26 46.58 25.17
CA LYS A 27 -6.90 46.52 25.77
C LYS A 27 -6.94 46.62 27.29
N ASN A 28 -7.68 47.60 27.82
CA ASN A 28 -7.84 47.78 29.26
C ASN A 28 -8.53 46.58 29.91
N TYR A 29 -9.50 45.97 29.23
CA TYR A 29 -10.20 44.80 29.73
C TYR A 29 -9.30 43.56 29.79
N VAL A 30 -8.46 43.34 28.76
CA VAL A 30 -7.46 42.27 28.75
C VAL A 30 -6.40 42.49 29.82
N ASP A 31 -5.90 43.71 29.98
CA ASP A 31 -4.94 44.05 31.03
C ASP A 31 -5.52 43.84 32.44
N GLN A 32 -6.83 44.12 32.63
CA GLN A 32 -7.54 43.80 33.87
C GLN A 32 -7.69 42.30 34.09
N LEU A 33 -8.06 41.52 33.07
CA LEU A 33 -8.15 40.05 33.19
C LEU A 33 -6.78 39.41 33.48
N LEU A 34 -5.72 39.90 32.86
CA LEU A 34 -4.35 39.45 33.14
C LEU A 34 -3.94 39.77 34.57
N LYS A 35 -4.19 41.00 35.02
CA LYS A 35 -3.93 41.38 36.40
C LYS A 35 -4.71 40.51 37.38
N MET A 36 -5.99 40.25 37.10
CA MET A 36 -6.83 39.38 37.92
C MET A 36 -6.32 37.94 37.95
N SER A 37 -5.87 37.41 36.81
CA SER A 37 -5.25 36.08 36.74
C SER A 37 -3.93 36.01 37.51
N GLN A 38 -3.12 37.08 37.47
CA GLN A 38 -1.84 37.18 38.16
C GLN A 38 -2.04 37.30 39.67
N ASP A 39 -3.03 38.06 40.11
CA ASP A 39 -3.40 38.19 41.51
C ASP A 39 -3.93 36.85 42.06
N MET A 40 -4.77 36.13 41.28
CA MET A 40 -5.23 34.79 41.63
C MET A 40 -4.08 33.78 41.73
N LEU A 41 -3.16 33.77 40.76
CA LEU A 41 -2.00 32.87 40.76
C LEU A 41 -1.11 33.16 41.97
N THR A 42 -0.85 34.44 42.27
CA THR A 42 -0.04 34.87 43.42
C THR A 42 -0.68 34.47 44.75
N GLN A 43 -2.00 34.62 44.89
CA GLN A 43 -2.73 34.16 46.06
C GLN A 43 -2.64 32.63 46.20
N MET A 44 -2.81 31.88 45.12
CA MET A 44 -2.68 30.42 45.14
C MET A 44 -1.27 29.97 45.54
N THR A 45 -0.22 30.56 44.98
CA THR A 45 1.17 30.28 45.36
C THR A 45 1.43 30.59 46.83
N THR A 46 0.83 31.67 47.33
CA THR A 46 0.97 32.06 48.75
C THR A 46 0.27 31.05 49.66
N LEU A 47 -0.95 30.62 49.31
CA LEU A 47 -1.69 29.59 50.03
C LEU A 47 -0.97 28.23 50.00
N GLN A 48 -0.41 27.84 48.86
CA GLN A 48 0.38 26.61 48.74
C GLN A 48 1.66 26.66 49.58
N LYS A 49 2.38 27.79 49.59
CA LYS A 49 3.56 27.98 50.46
C LYS A 49 3.19 27.95 51.94
N GLN A 50 2.06 28.56 52.32
CA GLN A 50 1.54 28.50 53.70
C GLN A 50 1.16 27.07 54.10
N TYR A 51 0.57 26.31 53.18
CA TYR A 51 0.24 24.90 53.41
C TYR A 51 1.50 24.04 53.61
N LEU A 52 2.47 24.11 52.69
CA LEU A 52 3.73 23.36 52.78
C LEU A 52 4.58 23.73 54.02
N THR A 53 4.54 25.00 54.45
CA THR A 53 5.20 25.43 55.70
C THR A 53 4.45 25.00 56.96
N SER A 54 3.12 24.81 56.89
CA SER A 54 2.34 24.23 57.98
C SER A 54 2.56 22.72 58.13
N GLU A 55 2.86 22.01 57.03
CA GLU A 55 3.10 20.56 56.99
C GLU A 55 4.41 20.15 57.71
N ASN A 56 5.45 21.00 57.63
CA ASN A 56 6.74 20.75 58.27
C ASN A 56 6.77 21.04 59.78
N ASN A 57 5.76 21.74 60.32
CA ASN A 57 5.80 22.26 61.70
C ASN A 57 4.89 21.53 62.70
N ASN A 58 4.12 20.49 62.32
CA ASN A 58 3.26 19.81 63.29
C ASN A 58 2.97 18.33 62.94
N ALA A 59 3.67 17.42 63.65
CA ALA A 59 3.53 15.97 63.45
C ALA A 59 2.28 15.33 64.12
N ASN A 60 1.47 16.07 64.88
CA ASN A 60 0.44 15.48 65.77
C ASN A 60 -1.03 15.88 65.52
N ALA A 61 -1.39 16.46 64.37
CA ALA A 61 -2.78 16.84 64.09
C ALA A 61 -3.38 16.03 62.91
N ASN A 62 -3.77 14.77 63.15
CA ASN A 62 -4.38 13.91 62.11
C ASN A 62 -5.92 13.92 62.09
N ALA A 63 -6.61 14.48 63.09
CA ALA A 63 -8.08 14.48 63.13
C ALA A 63 -8.74 15.73 62.50
N ASN A 64 -8.12 16.91 62.58
CA ASN A 64 -8.61 18.12 61.90
C ASN A 64 -8.19 18.22 60.41
N LYS A 65 -7.34 17.31 59.94
CA LYS A 65 -6.84 17.27 58.55
C LYS A 65 -7.93 16.90 57.52
N ALA A 66 -8.92 16.09 57.88
CA ALA A 66 -9.95 15.65 56.93
C ALA A 66 -11.02 16.72 56.65
N ALA A 67 -11.30 17.62 57.61
CA ALA A 67 -12.36 18.63 57.48
C ALA A 67 -11.90 19.91 56.74
N LEU A 68 -10.59 20.21 56.74
CA LEU A 68 -10.00 21.31 55.94
C LEU A 68 -9.65 20.87 54.51
N CYS A 69 -9.44 19.58 54.26
CA CYS A 69 -9.11 19.06 52.93
C CYS A 69 -10.28 19.05 51.93
N THR A 70 -11.53 19.22 52.34
CA THR A 70 -12.69 19.12 51.43
C THR A 70 -13.29 20.47 50.99
N ASN A 71 -12.98 21.59 51.67
CA ASN A 71 -13.70 22.86 51.44
C ASN A 71 -12.84 24.04 50.92
N GLU A 72 -11.51 23.90 50.80
CA GLU A 72 -10.62 24.97 50.28
C GLU A 72 -9.82 24.57 49.02
N TRP A 73 -10.29 23.58 48.26
CA TRP A 73 -9.64 23.13 47.01
C TRP A 73 -10.19 23.76 45.73
N ILE A 74 -11.16 24.66 45.87
CA ILE A 74 -11.84 25.40 44.78
C ILE A 74 -10.86 26.06 43.78
N PRO A 75 -9.68 26.61 44.17
CA PRO A 75 -8.80 27.28 43.21
C PRO A 75 -8.18 26.35 42.14
N HIS A 76 -7.91 25.08 42.47
CA HIS A 76 -7.26 24.15 41.53
C HIS A 76 -8.23 23.57 40.49
N GLU A 77 -9.52 23.44 40.82
CA GLU A 77 -10.55 23.01 39.85
C GLU A 77 -10.87 24.12 38.84
N MET A 78 -10.77 25.39 39.23
CA MET A 78 -11.00 26.53 38.34
C MET A 78 -9.84 26.81 37.39
N MET A 79 -8.60 26.43 37.73
CA MET A 79 -7.42 26.75 36.90
C MET A 79 -7.46 26.23 35.46
N PRO A 80 -7.86 24.96 35.17
CA PRO A 80 -8.04 24.56 33.78
C PRO A 80 -9.03 25.46 33.04
N TYR A 81 -10.12 25.90 33.66
CA TYR A 81 -11.11 26.80 33.03
C TYR A 81 -10.59 28.21 32.86
N ILE A 82 -9.83 28.74 33.82
CA ILE A 82 -9.21 30.07 33.73
C ILE A 82 -8.13 30.07 32.64
N ILE A 83 -7.27 29.05 32.60
CA ILE A 83 -6.26 28.92 31.55
C ILE A 83 -6.93 28.69 30.19
N PHE A 84 -7.98 27.86 30.13
CA PHE A 84 -8.77 27.64 28.92
C PHE A 84 -9.37 28.94 28.40
N TYR A 85 -9.97 29.75 29.27
CA TYR A 85 -10.58 31.03 28.92
C TYR A 85 -9.54 32.08 28.53
N LEU A 86 -8.39 32.15 29.23
CA LEU A 86 -7.28 33.03 28.87
C LEU A 86 -6.67 32.66 27.52
N LEU A 87 -6.57 31.36 27.23
CA LEU A 87 -6.11 30.86 25.93
C LEU A 87 -7.11 31.18 24.82
N ASP A 88 -8.39 30.91 25.02
CA ASP A 88 -9.46 31.19 24.06
C ASP A 88 -9.57 32.70 23.75
N ILE A 89 -9.40 33.54 24.79
CA ILE A 89 -9.23 34.98 24.62
C ILE A 89 -7.98 35.28 23.78
N SER A 90 -6.80 34.78 24.17
CA SER A 90 -5.55 35.05 23.45
C SER A 90 -5.48 34.51 22.02
N CYS A 91 -6.29 33.50 21.68
CA CYS A 91 -6.44 32.91 20.36
C CYS A 91 -7.58 33.55 19.55
N ASN A 92 -8.28 34.57 20.05
CA ASN A 92 -9.15 35.41 19.23
C ASN A 92 -8.30 36.38 18.38
N GLN A 93 -8.71 36.63 17.12
CA GLN A 93 -7.91 37.29 16.06
C GLN A 93 -7.30 38.68 16.38
N TYR A 94 -7.60 39.26 17.54
CA TYR A 94 -7.27 40.64 17.90
C TYR A 94 -6.23 40.78 19.02
N LEU A 95 -5.74 39.69 19.58
CA LEU A 95 -4.77 39.74 20.68
C LEU A 95 -3.33 39.67 20.20
N GLN A 96 -2.56 40.72 20.55
CA GLN A 96 -1.16 40.84 20.18
C GLN A 96 -0.32 39.72 20.82
N VAL A 97 0.65 39.23 20.05
CA VAL A 97 1.68 38.23 20.42
C VAL A 97 2.30 38.44 21.82
N GLU A 98 2.34 39.68 22.30
CA GLU A 98 2.86 40.08 23.61
C GLU A 98 2.08 39.47 24.81
N TYR A 99 0.78 39.21 24.64
CA TYR A 99 -0.05 38.63 25.70
C TYR A 99 0.17 37.13 25.88
N CYS A 100 0.45 36.42 24.79
CA CYS A 100 0.78 35.00 24.84
C CYS A 100 2.09 34.77 25.61
N ASP A 101 3.10 35.64 25.44
CA ASP A 101 4.35 35.56 26.18
C ASP A 101 4.14 35.70 27.70
N LYS A 102 3.23 36.60 28.12
CA LYS A 102 2.88 36.77 29.54
C LYS A 102 2.14 35.56 30.10
N ILE A 103 1.14 35.03 29.38
CA ILE A 103 0.40 33.84 29.78
C ILE A 103 1.35 32.63 29.89
N LEU A 104 2.23 32.44 28.92
CA LEU A 104 3.22 31.34 28.93
C LEU A 104 4.25 31.48 30.03
N SER A 105 4.72 32.70 30.30
CA SER A 105 5.63 32.98 31.41
C SER A 105 4.97 32.61 32.75
N HIS A 106 3.71 32.99 32.95
CA HIS A 106 2.95 32.63 34.15
C HIS A 106 2.67 31.14 34.26
N LEU A 107 2.33 30.47 33.17
CA LEU A 107 2.12 29.02 33.15
C LEU A 107 3.42 28.27 33.44
N THR A 108 4.55 28.75 32.92
CA THR A 108 5.89 28.23 33.20
C THR A 108 6.25 28.42 34.67
N GLU A 109 5.96 29.60 35.24
CA GLU A 109 6.25 29.89 36.65
C GLU A 109 5.35 29.07 37.59
N TYR A 110 4.08 28.87 37.25
CA TYR A 110 3.17 27.96 37.93
C TYR A 110 3.70 26.51 37.90
N LEU A 111 4.14 26.04 36.73
CA LEU A 111 4.74 24.72 36.58
C LEU A 111 6.03 24.61 37.42
N LYS A 112 6.91 25.62 37.45
CA LYS A 112 8.10 25.59 38.34
C LYS A 112 7.75 25.52 39.83
N GLN A 113 6.63 26.12 40.23
CA GLN A 113 6.19 26.18 41.63
C GLN A 113 5.53 24.88 42.10
N LEU A 114 5.09 24.01 41.18
CA LEU A 114 4.75 22.62 41.47
C LEU A 114 6.05 21.86 41.81
N GLN A 115 6.60 22.06 43.01
CA GLN A 115 7.77 21.32 43.48
C GLN A 115 7.46 19.81 43.46
N VAL A 116 8.23 19.06 42.67
CA VAL A 116 8.29 17.61 42.79
C VAL A 116 9.04 17.28 44.08
N PRO A 117 8.46 16.55 45.05
CA PRO A 117 9.22 16.10 46.21
C PRO A 117 10.46 15.35 45.72
N SER A 118 11.64 15.69 46.24
CA SER A 118 12.88 15.02 45.89
C SER A 118 12.74 13.50 46.10
N GLN A 119 13.16 12.71 45.10
CA GLN A 119 13.06 11.24 45.10
C GLN A 119 13.67 10.55 46.34
N THR A 120 14.48 11.25 47.13
CA THR A 120 15.15 10.74 48.32
C THR A 120 14.21 10.29 49.44
N ASN A 121 12.97 10.80 49.52
CA ASN A 121 11.99 10.39 50.54
C ASN A 121 11.02 9.29 50.10
N TRP A 122 11.05 8.85 48.84
CA TRP A 122 10.09 7.85 48.32
C TRP A 122 10.53 6.41 48.53
N ASN A 123 11.83 6.14 48.66
CA ASN A 123 12.35 4.79 48.78
C ASN A 123 12.41 4.23 50.21
N SER A 124 12.06 5.00 51.24
CA SER A 124 12.27 4.61 52.63
C SER A 124 11.06 4.01 53.36
N ASN A 125 9.87 3.94 52.76
CA ASN A 125 8.67 3.54 53.53
C ASN A 125 7.60 2.69 52.79
N SER A 126 7.98 1.75 51.93
CA SER A 126 7.00 0.78 51.36
C SER A 126 7.48 -0.68 51.38
N ASN A 127 7.57 -1.25 52.58
CA ASN A 127 7.56 -2.70 52.79
C ASN A 127 6.11 -3.22 52.66
N SER A 128 5.67 -3.48 51.44
CA SER A 128 4.53 -4.36 51.18
C SER A 128 4.78 -5.15 49.89
N ASN A 129 4.77 -6.48 50.02
CA ASN A 129 4.97 -7.44 48.95
C ASN A 129 3.73 -7.52 48.07
N SER A 130 3.74 -6.81 46.94
CA SER A 130 2.91 -7.14 45.77
C SER A 130 3.73 -6.88 44.50
N SER A 131 3.74 -7.85 43.59
CA SER A 131 4.71 -7.99 42.50
C SER A 131 4.40 -7.24 41.21
N SER A 132 3.57 -6.19 41.26
CA SER A 132 3.37 -5.25 40.15
C SER A 132 3.11 -3.84 40.72
N LYS A 133 4.19 -3.08 40.95
CA LYS A 133 4.07 -1.64 41.21
C LYS A 133 4.13 -0.92 39.86
N ASP A 134 2.95 -0.68 39.29
CA ASP A 134 2.76 0.18 38.13
C ASP A 134 3.14 1.64 38.45
N LEU A 135 3.64 2.36 37.45
CA LEU A 135 3.87 3.81 37.51
C LEU A 135 2.52 4.55 37.58
N GLN A 136 1.82 4.50 38.70
CA GLN A 136 0.76 5.48 38.96
C GLN A 136 1.42 6.84 39.18
N LEU A 137 0.98 7.85 38.42
CA LEU A 137 1.32 9.24 38.72
C LEU A 137 0.97 9.49 40.20
N PRO A 138 1.84 10.13 40.99
CA PRO A 138 1.44 10.52 42.33
C PRO A 138 0.15 11.35 42.23
N PRO A 139 -0.84 11.16 43.13
CA PRO A 139 -2.14 11.84 43.03
C PRO A 139 -2.05 13.37 42.88
N CYS A 140 -0.95 13.98 43.35
CA CYS A 140 -0.67 15.40 43.18
C CYS A 140 -0.29 15.82 41.75
N MET A 141 0.15 14.89 40.90
CA MET A 141 0.58 15.15 39.51
C MET A 141 -0.47 14.78 38.46
N ASP A 142 -1.41 13.88 38.77
CA ASP A 142 -2.42 13.44 37.81
C ASP A 142 -3.29 14.62 37.32
N ARG A 143 -3.70 15.53 38.22
CA ARG A 143 -4.49 16.71 37.85
C ARG A 143 -3.72 17.74 37.01
N PRO A 144 -2.53 18.25 37.40
CA PRO A 144 -1.72 19.10 36.53
C PRO A 144 -1.46 18.49 35.15
N PHE A 145 -1.27 17.17 35.12
CA PHE A 145 -1.08 16.41 33.89
C PHE A 145 -2.33 16.43 32.99
N GLN A 146 -3.53 16.17 33.53
CA GLN A 146 -4.78 16.25 32.77
C GLN A 146 -5.08 17.67 32.27
N VAL A 147 -4.74 18.70 33.05
CA VAL A 147 -4.85 20.11 32.64
C VAL A 147 -3.93 20.38 31.45
N LEU A 148 -2.66 19.98 31.53
CA LEU A 148 -1.71 20.18 30.44
C LEU A 148 -2.11 19.40 29.18
N LYS A 149 -2.59 18.17 29.32
CA LYS A 149 -3.09 17.35 28.21
C LYS A 149 -4.29 18.02 27.52
N SER A 150 -5.23 18.55 28.30
CA SER A 150 -6.41 19.26 27.78
C SER A 150 -6.02 20.58 27.09
N LEU A 151 -5.07 21.31 27.67
CA LEU A 151 -4.48 22.52 27.12
C LEU A 151 -3.86 22.29 25.74
N LEU A 152 -2.98 21.30 25.64
CA LEU A 152 -2.28 20.96 24.40
C LEU A 152 -3.25 20.45 23.33
N LYS A 153 -4.27 19.67 23.71
CA LYS A 153 -5.32 19.22 22.79
C LYS A 153 -6.11 20.41 22.23
N HIS A 154 -6.49 21.36 23.08
CA HIS A 154 -7.26 22.53 22.66
C HIS A 154 -6.44 23.50 21.80
N LEU A 155 -5.18 23.77 22.17
CA LEU A 155 -4.24 24.53 21.36
C LEU A 155 -4.06 23.90 19.97
N GLY A 156 -4.03 22.57 19.88
CA GLY A 156 -4.00 21.86 18.60
C GLY A 156 -5.27 22.02 17.76
N HIS A 157 -6.45 22.01 18.39
CA HIS A 157 -7.70 22.29 17.68
C HIS A 157 -7.73 23.74 17.15
N LEU A 158 -7.31 24.71 17.96
CA LEU A 158 -7.23 26.13 17.58
C LEU A 158 -6.22 26.38 16.45
N ALA A 159 -5.07 25.69 16.47
CA ALA A 159 -4.07 25.72 15.40
C ALA A 159 -4.66 25.35 14.03
N ILE A 160 -5.55 24.35 14.03
CA ILE A 160 -6.13 23.77 12.82
C ILE A 160 -7.27 24.64 12.26
N SER A 161 -7.95 25.44 13.09
CA SER A 161 -9.16 26.17 12.71
C SER A 161 -8.93 27.57 12.12
N ASN A 162 -7.77 28.21 12.30
CA ASN A 162 -7.62 29.66 12.11
C ASN A 162 -6.37 30.11 11.30
N SER A 163 -6.34 31.42 10.97
CA SER A 163 -5.41 32.12 10.07
C SER A 163 -3.92 32.15 10.51
N SER A 164 -3.04 32.59 9.59
CA SER A 164 -1.57 32.60 9.67
C SER A 164 -0.94 33.20 10.95
N ASP A 165 -1.60 34.16 11.60
CA ASP A 165 -1.01 34.88 12.74
C ASP A 165 -1.05 34.08 14.05
N GLN A 166 -1.99 33.13 14.19
CA GLN A 166 -2.12 32.28 15.38
C GLN A 166 -1.06 31.16 15.42
N TRP A 167 -0.49 30.82 14.26
CA TRP A 167 0.65 29.90 14.15
C TRP A 167 1.89 30.40 14.87
N ALA A 168 2.15 31.71 14.85
CA ALA A 168 3.29 32.31 15.55
C ALA A 168 3.18 32.14 17.07
N VAL A 169 1.97 32.14 17.62
CA VAL A 169 1.70 31.90 19.04
C VAL A 169 1.96 30.45 19.40
N LEU A 170 1.42 29.50 18.63
CA LEU A 170 1.67 28.07 18.82
C LEU A 170 3.16 27.72 18.74
N GLU A 171 3.90 28.35 17.83
CA GLU A 171 5.33 28.13 17.69
C GLU A 171 6.12 28.65 18.89
N LYS A 172 5.71 29.79 19.46
CA LYS A 172 6.27 30.28 20.72
C LYS A 172 5.96 29.36 21.90
N ILE A 173 4.73 28.86 22.00
CA ILE A 173 4.34 27.85 23.00
C ILE A 173 5.22 26.62 22.85
N ARG A 174 5.39 26.15 21.61
CA ARG A 174 6.21 24.99 21.26
C ARG A 174 7.65 25.17 21.70
N TYR A 175 8.25 26.31 21.36
CA TYR A 175 9.60 26.71 21.73
C TYR A 175 9.79 26.76 23.26
N HIS A 176 8.85 27.40 23.96
CA HIS A 176 8.95 27.57 25.41
C HIS A 176 8.79 26.24 26.16
N PHE A 177 7.85 25.40 25.74
CA PHE A 177 7.64 24.06 26.32
C PHE A 177 8.79 23.11 26.03
N ALA A 178 9.30 23.07 24.80
CA ALA A 178 10.44 22.21 24.43
C ALA A 178 11.68 22.54 25.28
N ARG A 179 11.99 23.84 25.46
CA ARG A 179 13.12 24.29 26.29
C ARG A 179 13.02 23.83 27.74
N HIS A 180 11.83 23.94 28.36
CA HIS A 180 11.66 23.63 29.77
C HIS A 180 11.44 22.15 30.08
N LEU A 181 10.75 21.40 29.20
CA LEU A 181 10.52 19.97 29.44
C LEU A 181 11.69 19.07 29.05
N LEU A 182 12.39 19.36 27.96
CA LEU A 182 13.51 18.52 27.54
C LEU A 182 14.71 18.68 28.49
N PHE A 183 14.92 19.88 29.03
CA PHE A 183 16.19 20.22 29.69
C PHE A 183 16.05 20.88 31.09
N GLY A 184 14.84 21.16 31.57
CA GLY A 184 14.58 21.64 32.94
C GLY A 184 14.53 20.52 33.99
N GLU A 185 14.21 20.84 35.25
CA GLU A 185 14.11 19.86 36.36
C GLU A 185 13.09 18.73 36.09
N TRP A 186 12.09 19.06 35.27
CA TRP A 186 11.04 18.16 34.78
C TRP A 186 11.54 17.08 33.80
N SER A 187 12.79 17.20 33.32
CA SER A 187 13.38 16.24 32.38
C SER A 187 13.57 14.82 32.95
N SER A 188 13.42 14.66 34.26
CA SER A 188 13.46 13.35 34.92
C SER A 188 12.14 12.58 34.85
N PHE A 189 11.04 13.20 34.40
CA PHE A 189 9.70 12.60 34.38
C PHE A 189 9.31 12.13 32.96
N LEU A 190 9.78 10.92 32.62
CA LEU A 190 9.67 10.31 31.29
C LEU A 190 8.24 10.29 30.69
N PRO A 191 7.15 9.98 31.44
CA PRO A 191 5.80 9.92 30.86
C PRO A 191 5.28 11.29 30.39
N LEU A 192 5.52 12.35 31.16
CA LEU A 192 5.14 13.71 30.80
C LEU A 192 5.94 14.19 29.59
N GLN A 193 7.25 13.92 29.57
CA GLN A 193 8.10 14.25 28.42
C GLN A 193 7.59 13.58 27.14
N GLN A 194 7.38 12.27 27.15
CA GLN A 194 6.91 11.54 25.97
C GLN A 194 5.57 12.09 25.45
N ILE A 195 4.64 12.44 26.34
CA ILE A 195 3.31 12.93 25.95
C ILE A 195 3.38 14.36 25.44
N VAL A 196 4.14 15.23 26.09
CA VAL A 196 4.30 16.62 25.63
C VAL A 196 5.08 16.67 24.33
N ILE A 197 6.14 15.87 24.17
CA ILE A 197 6.87 15.78 22.91
C ILE A 197 5.94 15.20 21.83
N ARG A 198 5.23 14.11 22.07
CA ARG A 198 4.22 13.58 21.13
C ARG A 198 3.21 14.66 20.73
N CYS A 199 2.73 15.48 21.67
CA CYS A 199 1.87 16.63 21.37
C CYS A 199 2.59 17.70 20.53
N LEU A 200 3.78 18.14 20.91
CA LEU A 200 4.58 19.16 20.18
C LEU A 200 4.93 18.69 18.77
N VAL A 201 5.20 17.39 18.60
CA VAL A 201 5.49 16.72 17.33
C VAL A 201 4.23 16.60 16.48
N SER A 202 3.11 16.19 17.08
CA SER A 202 1.79 16.15 16.42
C SER A 202 1.37 17.54 15.94
N LEU A 203 1.66 18.59 16.73
CA LEU A 203 1.44 19.99 16.36
C LEU A 203 2.40 20.46 15.25
N SER A 204 3.58 19.86 15.13
CA SER A 204 4.58 20.17 14.09
C SER A 204 4.40 19.41 12.77
N GLY A 205 3.52 18.40 12.74
CA GLY A 205 3.24 17.55 11.56
C GLY A 205 2.60 18.26 10.37
N LEU A 206 2.32 19.57 10.46
CA LEU A 206 1.82 20.41 9.37
C LEU A 206 2.94 20.85 8.42
N LYS A 207 3.67 19.86 7.88
CA LYS A 207 4.67 20.04 6.82
C LYS A 207 4.08 20.81 5.62
N SER A 208 2.79 20.67 5.34
CA SER A 208 2.09 21.38 4.27
C SER A 208 1.79 22.86 4.53
N ALA A 209 1.75 23.31 5.79
CA ALA A 209 1.47 24.72 6.10
C ALA A 209 2.72 25.60 5.93
N PHE A 210 3.90 25.09 6.32
CA PHE A 210 5.17 25.79 6.14
C PHE A 210 5.58 25.91 4.67
N ASP A 211 5.34 24.88 3.86
CA ASP A 211 5.72 24.90 2.43
C ASP A 211 4.78 25.78 1.58
N GLN A 212 3.57 26.09 2.06
CA GLN A 212 2.59 26.92 1.34
C GLN A 212 2.63 28.40 1.73
N VAL A 213 3.10 28.73 2.94
CA VAL A 213 3.21 30.11 3.42
C VAL A 213 4.64 30.59 3.18
N ASN A 214 4.84 31.28 2.04
CA ASN A 214 6.12 31.87 1.63
C ASN A 214 6.44 33.13 2.48
N ASP A 215 6.33 33.02 3.80
CA ASP A 215 6.58 34.09 4.75
C ASP A 215 8.03 34.02 5.25
N LYS A 216 8.81 35.01 4.85
CA LYS A 216 10.21 35.20 5.25
C LYS A 216 10.40 35.14 6.77
N ARG A 217 9.44 35.66 7.54
CA ARG A 217 9.50 35.68 9.01
C ARG A 217 9.37 34.28 9.62
N LEU A 218 8.54 33.43 9.03
CA LEU A 218 8.34 32.05 9.47
C LEU A 218 9.60 31.21 9.21
N ASN A 219 10.26 31.45 8.06
CA ASN A 219 11.54 30.82 7.73
C ASN A 219 12.67 31.27 8.65
N GLU A 220 12.73 32.55 9.03
CA GLU A 220 13.70 33.06 10.02
C GLU A 220 13.48 32.41 11.40
N LEU A 221 12.22 32.31 11.87
CA LEU A 221 11.88 31.64 13.14
C LEU A 221 12.24 30.14 13.12
N LYS A 222 11.91 29.45 12.02
CA LYS A 222 12.27 28.05 11.81
C LYS A 222 13.78 27.87 11.87
N THR A 223 14.53 28.70 11.14
CA THR A 223 16.01 28.65 11.11
C THR A 223 16.57 28.89 12.52
N LYS A 224 16.04 29.87 13.25
CA LYS A 224 16.47 30.16 14.63
C LYS A 224 16.16 29.01 15.59
N PHE A 225 15.00 28.38 15.46
CA PHE A 225 14.66 27.18 16.24
C PHE A 225 15.59 26.02 15.92
N GLU A 226 15.81 25.71 14.63
CA GLU A 226 16.70 24.64 14.17
C GLU A 226 18.15 24.85 14.66
N GLN A 227 18.66 26.09 14.58
CA GLN A 227 19.96 26.47 15.14
C GLN A 227 20.02 26.27 16.65
N THR A 228 18.98 26.69 17.38
CA THR A 228 18.91 26.55 18.83
C THR A 228 18.91 25.07 19.23
N VAL A 229 18.01 24.26 18.65
CA VAL A 229 17.95 22.82 18.91
C VAL A 229 19.29 22.15 18.58
N THR A 230 19.89 22.51 17.45
CA THR A 230 21.21 22.03 17.04
C THR A 230 22.25 22.36 18.10
N GLU A 231 22.35 23.60 18.56
CA GLU A 231 23.35 24.01 19.56
C GLU A 231 23.14 23.28 20.90
N TYR A 232 21.89 23.17 21.37
CA TYR A 232 21.57 22.52 22.64
C TYR A 232 21.82 21.01 22.64
N VAL A 233 21.59 20.32 21.52
CA VAL A 233 21.85 18.88 21.40
C VAL A 233 23.31 18.60 21.06
N ARG A 234 23.90 19.36 20.14
CA ARG A 234 25.28 19.18 19.67
C ARG A 234 26.30 19.48 20.76
N ARG A 235 26.16 20.61 21.48
CA ARG A 235 27.20 21.09 22.39
C ARG A 235 27.55 20.07 23.49
N PRO A 236 26.60 19.46 24.22
CA PRO A 236 26.93 18.44 25.22
C PRO A 236 27.59 17.19 24.63
N LEU A 237 27.24 16.80 23.41
CA LEU A 237 27.85 15.65 22.72
C LEU A 237 29.32 15.96 22.36
N VAL A 238 29.56 17.13 21.78
CA VAL A 238 30.91 17.60 21.41
C VAL A 238 31.78 17.81 22.65
N ASP A 239 31.23 18.40 23.71
CA ASP A 239 31.95 18.63 24.97
C ASP A 239 32.30 17.29 25.66
N ALA A 240 31.39 16.31 25.65
CA ALA A 240 31.64 14.97 26.18
C ALA A 240 32.76 14.24 25.41
N LEU A 241 32.77 14.36 24.08
CA LEU A 241 33.83 13.79 23.24
C LEU A 241 35.18 14.45 23.52
N LYS A 242 35.24 15.79 23.52
CA LYS A 242 36.49 16.57 23.75
C LYS A 242 37.07 16.32 25.15
N SER A 243 36.21 16.18 26.15
CA SER A 243 36.64 15.88 27.52
C SER A 243 36.95 14.41 27.77
N LYS A 244 36.74 13.52 26.78
CA LYS A 244 36.80 12.05 26.94
C LYS A 244 35.92 11.53 28.08
N GLN A 245 34.86 12.25 28.44
CA GLN A 245 33.91 11.88 29.49
C GLN A 245 32.69 11.13 28.93
N VAL A 246 32.95 10.16 28.05
CA VAL A 246 31.94 9.22 27.55
C VAL A 246 31.69 8.15 28.61
N THR A 247 31.15 8.57 29.74
CA THR A 247 30.87 7.68 30.88
C THR A 247 29.41 7.80 31.28
N SER A 248 28.87 6.71 31.84
CA SER A 248 27.50 6.64 32.36
C SER A 248 27.17 7.68 33.42
N LYS A 249 28.19 8.29 34.04
CA LYS A 249 28.03 9.36 35.03
C LYS A 249 27.65 10.70 34.39
N ASN A 250 27.86 10.85 33.08
CA ASN A 250 27.56 12.08 32.36
C ASN A 250 26.06 12.16 32.01
N LYS A 251 25.26 12.65 32.96
CA LYS A 251 23.81 12.86 32.78
C LYS A 251 23.48 13.79 31.61
N MET A 252 24.36 14.74 31.28
CA MET A 252 24.15 15.66 30.15
C MET A 252 24.30 14.94 28.81
N LEU A 253 25.27 14.03 28.68
CA LEU A 253 25.42 13.18 27.50
C LEU A 253 24.19 12.30 27.27
N ALA A 254 23.69 11.64 28.31
CA ALA A 254 22.46 10.84 28.22
C ALA A 254 21.26 11.68 27.75
N LYS A 255 21.05 12.86 28.35
CA LYS A 255 19.99 13.79 27.94
C LYS A 255 20.16 14.30 26.52
N ALA A 256 21.39 14.54 26.08
CA ALA A 256 21.66 14.99 24.72
C ALA A 256 21.39 13.90 23.68
N LEU A 257 21.79 12.65 23.94
CA LEU A 257 21.47 11.51 23.07
C LEU A 257 19.95 11.25 23.03
N GLN A 258 19.28 11.30 24.18
CA GLN A 258 17.83 11.18 24.24
C GLN A 258 17.14 12.33 23.48
N GLY A 259 17.60 13.56 23.67
CA GLY A 259 17.14 14.72 22.91
C GLY A 259 17.35 14.54 21.41
N LEU A 260 18.49 13.98 20.99
CA LEU A 260 18.79 13.70 19.59
C LEU A 260 17.89 12.62 18.99
N SER A 261 17.61 11.53 19.72
CA SER A 261 16.63 10.51 19.30
C SER A 261 15.26 11.15 19.07
N LEU A 262 14.82 12.02 19.99
CA LEU A 262 13.54 12.72 19.88
C LEU A 262 13.52 13.69 18.69
N VAL A 263 14.64 14.36 18.40
CA VAL A 263 14.76 15.20 17.19
C VAL A 263 14.68 14.34 15.92
N LEU A 264 15.33 13.18 15.88
CA LEU A 264 15.26 12.25 14.74
C LEU A 264 13.83 11.72 14.52
N GLN A 265 13.10 11.40 15.59
CA GLN A 265 11.71 10.94 15.51
C GLN A 265 10.74 12.05 15.07
N SER A 266 11.03 13.31 15.41
CA SER A 266 10.14 14.46 15.16
C SER A 266 10.42 15.23 13.88
N ASN A 267 11.69 15.54 13.64
CA ASN A 267 12.22 16.21 12.46
C ASN A 267 13.46 15.45 11.98
N TYR A 268 13.18 14.33 11.31
CA TYR A 268 14.18 13.40 10.79
C TYR A 268 15.32 14.11 10.04
N LYS A 269 15.00 15.11 9.21
CA LYS A 269 16.01 15.86 8.45
C LYS A 269 16.97 16.63 9.37
N LEU A 270 16.42 17.45 10.28
CA LEU A 270 17.23 18.20 11.24
C LEU A 270 18.06 17.26 12.13
N GLY A 271 17.47 16.17 12.61
CA GLY A 271 18.18 15.18 13.41
C GLY A 271 19.35 14.56 12.65
N CYS A 272 19.14 14.21 11.37
CA CYS A 272 20.20 13.71 10.52
C CYS A 272 21.28 14.77 10.25
N ASP A 273 20.90 16.04 10.04
CA ASP A 273 21.88 17.12 9.87
C ASP A 273 22.75 17.31 11.13
N ILE A 274 22.16 17.16 12.32
CA ILE A 274 22.90 17.19 13.60
C ILE A 274 23.83 15.99 13.72
N VAL A 275 23.35 14.77 13.45
CA VAL A 275 24.18 13.55 13.53
C VAL A 275 25.27 13.55 12.47
N ALA A 276 25.02 14.05 11.27
CA ALA A 276 25.98 14.12 10.18
C ALA A 276 27.17 15.04 10.46
N ASN A 277 27.11 15.84 11.53
CA ASN A 277 28.27 16.54 12.04
C ASN A 277 29.31 15.53 12.55
N GLU A 278 30.52 15.57 11.99
CA GLU A 278 31.59 14.60 12.29
C GLU A 278 31.88 14.46 13.80
N GLU A 279 31.90 15.56 14.57
CA GLU A 279 32.13 15.49 16.03
C GLU A 279 30.96 14.79 16.75
N VAL A 280 29.73 15.02 16.32
CA VAL A 280 28.55 14.37 16.90
C VAL A 280 28.55 12.89 16.57
N LEU A 281 28.76 12.54 15.29
CA LEU A 281 28.81 11.15 14.85
C LEU A 281 29.90 10.37 15.58
N ASN A 282 31.11 10.93 15.68
CA ASN A 282 32.22 10.31 16.41
C ASN A 282 31.90 10.12 17.89
N CYS A 283 31.19 11.08 18.52
CA CYS A 283 30.72 10.92 19.90
C CYS A 283 29.71 9.77 20.03
N VAL A 284 28.75 9.69 19.11
CA VAL A 284 27.74 8.62 19.12
C VAL A 284 28.41 7.27 18.86
N ILE A 285 29.33 7.17 17.90
CA ILE A 285 30.11 5.95 17.63
C ILE A 285 30.92 5.56 18.88
N GLU A 286 31.63 6.49 19.51
CA GLU A 286 32.41 6.22 20.73
C GLU A 286 31.53 5.71 21.88
N VAL A 287 30.34 6.31 22.07
CA VAL A 287 29.34 5.83 23.05
C VAL A 287 28.97 4.37 22.77
N VAL A 288 28.76 4.02 21.50
CA VAL A 288 28.35 2.67 21.08
C VAL A 288 29.51 1.67 21.10
N SER A 289 30.73 2.09 20.79
CA SER A 289 31.93 1.24 20.80
C SER A 289 32.51 1.02 22.19
N SER A 290 32.19 1.89 23.15
CA SER A 290 32.78 1.84 24.48
C SER A 290 32.46 0.50 25.18
N GLU A 291 33.49 -0.32 25.41
CA GLU A 291 33.40 -1.55 26.20
C GLU A 291 33.34 -1.20 27.69
N GLU A 292 32.46 -1.87 28.45
CA GLU A 292 32.57 -1.82 29.91
C GLU A 292 33.93 -2.44 30.25
N LYS A 293 34.92 -1.61 30.58
CA LYS A 293 36.12 -2.07 31.28
C LYS A 293 35.63 -2.66 32.59
N SER A 294 35.41 -3.97 32.57
CA SER A 294 35.14 -4.72 33.78
C SER A 294 36.33 -4.46 34.68
N ASN A 295 36.12 -3.68 35.75
CA ASN A 295 37.09 -3.54 36.81
C ASN A 295 37.22 -4.92 37.47
N SER A 296 38.04 -5.77 36.86
CA SER A 296 38.38 -7.12 37.32
C SER A 296 39.28 -7.08 38.55
N ASP A 297 39.71 -5.89 38.99
CA ASP A 297 40.54 -5.68 40.19
C ASP A 297 39.79 -5.79 41.54
N SER A 298 38.68 -6.54 41.61
CA SER A 298 38.02 -6.84 42.89
C SER A 298 37.96 -8.34 43.19
N THR A 299 39.10 -9.03 43.06
CA THR A 299 39.31 -10.34 43.70
C THR A 299 39.68 -10.16 45.18
N ASN A 300 38.66 -10.14 46.05
CA ASN A 300 38.68 -10.74 47.41
C ASN A 300 37.53 -10.16 48.24
N ILE A 301 36.28 -10.55 47.95
CA ILE A 301 35.24 -10.53 48.99
C ILE A 301 34.48 -11.84 48.92
N ASP A 302 34.41 -12.46 50.09
CA ASP A 302 34.04 -13.81 50.40
C ASP A 302 32.76 -14.34 49.74
N ASN A 303 32.88 -15.57 49.27
CA ASN A 303 31.78 -16.50 49.06
C ASN A 303 30.94 -16.60 50.34
N ASN A 304 29.81 -15.92 50.41
CA ASN A 304 28.74 -16.41 51.25
C ASN A 304 27.37 -16.26 50.61
N ASN A 305 26.74 -17.43 50.47
CA ASN A 305 25.42 -17.71 49.96
C ASN A 305 24.37 -16.72 50.50
N ASN A 306 23.70 -16.01 49.60
CA ASN A 306 22.26 -15.79 49.75
C ASN A 306 21.61 -15.54 48.38
N ASN A 307 20.87 -16.57 47.95
CA ASN A 307 20.15 -16.63 46.69
C ASN A 307 18.83 -15.85 46.75
N ASN A 308 18.45 -15.32 45.58
CA ASN A 308 17.09 -14.97 45.15
C ASN A 308 16.47 -13.66 45.70
N ASN A 309 16.73 -12.55 44.99
CA ASN A 309 15.72 -11.55 44.57
C ASN A 309 16.29 -10.22 44.01
N ASN A 310 17.59 -10.11 43.77
CA ASN A 310 18.14 -8.89 43.15
C ASN A 310 17.80 -8.84 41.64
N LYS A 311 16.67 -8.21 41.28
CA LYS A 311 16.49 -7.61 39.95
C LYS A 311 17.73 -6.76 39.69
N SER A 312 18.62 -7.22 38.81
CA SER A 312 19.89 -6.54 38.55
C SER A 312 19.59 -5.11 38.12
N LYS A 313 19.96 -4.12 38.95
CA LYS A 313 19.88 -2.72 38.54
C LYS A 313 20.70 -2.59 37.26
N LYS A 314 20.03 -2.27 36.15
CA LYS A 314 20.69 -2.03 34.86
C LYS A 314 21.83 -1.06 35.11
N SER A 315 23.04 -1.42 34.68
CA SER A 315 24.19 -0.53 34.74
C SER A 315 23.80 0.74 33.96
N PRO A 316 23.91 1.95 34.54
CA PRO A 316 23.61 3.19 33.82
C PRO A 316 24.46 3.37 32.54
N TYR A 317 25.51 2.57 32.39
CA TYR A 317 26.29 2.50 31.15
C TYR A 317 25.55 1.81 30.00
N GLN A 318 24.79 0.76 30.30
CA GLN A 318 23.95 0.10 29.30
C GLN A 318 22.90 1.07 28.74
N GLU A 319 22.35 1.95 29.57
CA GLU A 319 21.37 2.97 29.15
C GLU A 319 21.97 3.98 28.15
N LEU A 320 23.17 4.49 28.43
CA LEU A 320 23.87 5.40 27.53
C LEU A 320 24.15 4.74 26.17
N LYS A 321 24.60 3.49 26.21
CA LYS A 321 24.89 2.69 25.03
C LYS A 321 23.63 2.47 24.19
N TYR A 322 22.50 2.15 24.81
CA TYR A 322 21.21 2.02 24.13
C TYR A 322 20.77 3.31 23.44
N LEU A 323 20.93 4.47 24.09
CA LEU A 323 20.58 5.75 23.47
C LEU A 323 21.48 6.07 22.27
N GLY A 324 22.79 5.79 22.36
CA GLY A 324 23.70 5.93 21.22
C GLY A 324 23.30 5.05 20.04
N ILE A 325 22.94 3.79 20.33
CA ILE A 325 22.46 2.84 19.32
C ILE A 325 21.16 3.33 18.67
N GLU A 326 20.20 3.78 19.47
CA GLU A 326 18.92 4.29 18.98
C GLU A 326 19.13 5.47 18.04
N VAL A 327 19.99 6.42 18.42
CA VAL A 327 20.36 7.57 17.58
C VAL A 327 21.01 7.14 16.27
N LEU A 328 21.96 6.20 16.29
CA LEU A 328 22.56 5.67 15.05
C LEU A 328 21.48 5.05 14.19
N ALA A 329 20.72 4.10 14.74
CA ALA A 329 19.73 3.36 13.98
C ALA A 329 18.64 4.24 13.35
N LEU A 330 18.17 5.25 14.09
CA LEU A 330 17.21 6.23 13.60
C LEU A 330 17.79 7.14 12.50
N SER A 331 19.10 7.34 12.44
CA SER A 331 19.73 8.28 11.49
C SER A 331 20.41 7.59 10.30
N CYS A 332 20.56 6.26 10.34
CA CYS A 332 21.20 5.46 9.29
C CYS A 332 20.45 5.47 7.95
N SER A 333 19.21 5.97 7.85
CA SER A 333 18.59 6.21 6.54
C SER A 333 19.17 7.42 5.79
N HIS A 334 20.04 8.22 6.40
CA HIS A 334 20.68 9.38 5.75
C HIS A 334 22.04 9.02 5.15
N GLN A 335 22.20 9.23 3.83
CA GLN A 335 23.37 8.79 3.06
C GLN A 335 24.73 9.30 3.61
N PRO A 336 24.89 10.58 3.99
CA PRO A 336 26.12 11.08 4.62
C PRO A 336 26.52 10.33 5.90
N ILE A 337 25.53 10.03 6.76
CA ILE A 337 25.78 9.32 8.02
C ILE A 337 26.19 7.89 7.72
N ARG A 338 25.48 7.24 6.79
CA ARG A 338 25.83 5.88 6.35
C ARG A 338 27.28 5.81 5.88
N LYS A 339 27.64 6.71 4.97
CA LYS A 339 28.99 6.76 4.40
C LYS A 339 30.03 6.98 5.48
N ALA A 340 29.81 7.91 6.41
CA ALA A 340 30.74 8.17 7.49
C ALA A 340 30.88 6.97 8.46
N VAL A 341 29.80 6.23 8.73
CA VAL A 341 29.88 4.99 9.53
C VAL A 341 30.67 3.90 8.79
N MET A 342 30.45 3.74 7.48
CA MET A 342 31.22 2.80 6.65
C MET A 342 32.70 3.17 6.56
N ASP A 343 33.00 4.45 6.27
CA ASP A 343 34.37 5.00 6.19
C ASP A 343 35.12 4.84 7.51
N SER A 344 34.41 4.79 8.64
CA SER A 344 34.99 4.58 9.97
C SER A 344 35.35 3.12 10.30
N GLY A 345 34.96 2.14 9.46
CA GLY A 345 35.18 0.71 9.70
C GLY A 345 34.34 0.11 10.84
N ASN A 346 33.36 0.85 11.35
CA ASN A 346 32.55 0.47 12.52
C ASN A 346 31.26 -0.30 12.17
N THR A 347 31.18 -0.89 10.98
CA THR A 347 30.00 -1.65 10.53
C THR A 347 29.70 -2.86 11.42
N HIS A 348 30.73 -3.45 12.02
CA HIS A 348 30.63 -4.55 13.00
C HIS A 348 29.82 -4.18 14.26
N LEU A 349 29.68 -2.88 14.59
CA LEU A 349 28.86 -2.44 15.71
C LEU A 349 27.42 -2.89 15.56
N PHE A 350 26.85 -2.83 14.34
CA PHE A 350 25.47 -3.26 14.12
C PHE A 350 25.27 -4.75 14.35
N ALA A 351 26.22 -5.58 13.94
CA ALA A 351 26.18 -7.02 14.21
C ALA A 351 26.23 -7.32 15.72
N TRP A 352 27.03 -6.57 16.48
CA TRP A 352 27.09 -6.68 17.94
C TRP A 352 25.78 -6.22 18.61
N ILE A 353 25.18 -5.15 18.08
CA ILE A 353 23.92 -4.61 18.61
C ILE A 353 22.74 -5.58 18.43
N LEU A 354 22.77 -6.44 17.41
CA LEU A 354 21.72 -7.46 17.22
C LEU A 354 21.58 -8.43 18.40
N ASP A 355 22.62 -8.60 19.23
CA ASP A 355 22.59 -9.45 20.43
C ASP A 355 22.06 -8.73 21.68
N CYS A 356 21.68 -7.47 21.56
CA CYS A 356 21.18 -6.68 22.68
C CYS A 356 19.88 -7.29 23.27
N PRO A 357 19.73 -7.42 24.60
CA PRO A 357 18.51 -7.98 25.19
C PRO A 357 17.26 -7.11 24.96
N ASN A 358 17.43 -5.80 24.74
CA ASN A 358 16.32 -4.88 24.49
C ASN A 358 15.77 -5.05 23.05
N LEU A 359 14.50 -5.47 22.94
CA LEU A 359 13.79 -5.70 21.68
C LEU A 359 13.78 -4.47 20.76
N LEU A 360 13.54 -3.28 21.31
CA LEU A 360 13.44 -2.04 20.54
C LEU A 360 14.79 -1.69 19.91
N VAL A 361 15.86 -1.83 20.68
CA VAL A 361 17.24 -1.59 20.23
C VAL A 361 17.62 -2.58 19.14
N ARG A 362 17.30 -3.88 19.31
CA ARG A 362 17.52 -4.90 18.28
C ARG A 362 16.79 -4.60 16.98
N ALA A 363 15.51 -4.26 17.05
CA ALA A 363 14.70 -3.95 15.88
C ALA A 363 15.23 -2.70 15.14
N HIS A 364 15.66 -1.68 15.88
CA HIS A 364 16.27 -0.48 15.30
C HIS A 364 17.58 -0.80 14.59
N ALA A 365 18.45 -1.58 15.23
CA ALA A 365 19.72 -2.00 14.65
C ALA A 365 19.54 -2.88 13.42
N ALA A 366 18.59 -3.82 13.47
CA ALA A 366 18.23 -4.64 12.32
C ALA A 366 17.72 -3.77 11.17
N ASN A 367 16.81 -2.81 11.43
CA ASN A 367 16.31 -1.91 10.39
C ASN A 367 17.42 -1.05 9.77
N ALA A 368 18.35 -0.55 10.60
CA ALA A 368 19.51 0.18 10.11
C ALA A 368 20.37 -0.71 9.20
N LEU A 369 20.74 -1.90 9.67
CA LEU A 369 21.56 -2.86 8.94
C LEU A 369 20.89 -3.31 7.63
N ALA A 370 19.57 -3.51 7.64
CA ALA A 370 18.79 -3.82 6.43
C ALA A 370 18.83 -2.68 5.40
N LYS A 371 18.72 -1.43 5.85
CA LYS A 371 18.85 -0.25 4.98
C LYS A 371 20.26 -0.16 4.38
N PHE A 372 21.30 -0.46 5.15
CA PHE A 372 22.66 -0.53 4.62
C PHE A 372 22.82 -1.66 3.59
N ALA A 373 22.33 -2.86 3.90
CA ALA A 373 22.42 -4.03 3.03
C ALA A 373 21.72 -3.86 1.68
N SER A 374 20.75 -2.94 1.57
CA SER A 374 20.13 -2.61 0.29
C SER A 374 21.01 -1.80 -0.67
N ILE A 375 22.13 -1.24 -0.19
CA ILE A 375 22.97 -0.30 -0.94
C ILE A 375 24.44 -0.74 -0.99
N ASP A 376 24.93 -1.42 0.04
CA ASP A 376 26.34 -1.74 0.22
C ASP A 376 26.56 -3.25 0.43
N ASP A 377 27.51 -3.83 -0.31
CA ASP A 377 27.80 -5.26 -0.32
C ASP A 377 28.43 -5.76 0.99
N ASP A 378 29.29 -4.96 1.64
CA ASP A 378 29.92 -5.35 2.91
C ASP A 378 28.87 -5.34 4.03
N ALA A 379 28.00 -4.32 4.04
CA ALA A 379 26.87 -4.29 4.96
C ALA A 379 25.84 -5.39 4.67
N ARG A 380 25.69 -5.78 3.40
CA ARG A 380 24.90 -6.94 2.99
C ARG A 380 25.49 -8.22 3.58
N GLU A 381 26.79 -8.46 3.48
CA GLU A 381 27.44 -9.61 4.12
C GLU A 381 27.22 -9.62 5.65
N LEU A 382 27.24 -8.46 6.30
CA LEU A 382 26.95 -8.35 7.74
C LEU A 382 25.48 -8.61 8.09
N ALA A 383 24.54 -8.14 7.26
CA ALA A 383 23.10 -8.35 7.45
C ALA A 383 22.68 -9.80 7.19
N LEU A 384 23.23 -10.37 6.13
CA LEU A 384 22.94 -11.70 5.62
C LEU A 384 23.79 -12.80 6.25
N GLY A 385 24.92 -12.44 6.88
CA GLY A 385 26.00 -13.35 7.28
C GLY A 385 25.53 -14.72 7.77
N GLY A 386 26.09 -15.77 7.16
CA GLY A 386 25.83 -17.20 7.42
C GLY A 386 24.35 -17.60 7.37
N ASN A 387 23.61 -17.28 8.42
CA ASN A 387 22.25 -17.72 8.68
C ASN A 387 21.21 -16.59 8.51
N ASN A 388 21.46 -15.55 7.72
CA ASN A 388 20.54 -14.41 7.56
C ASN A 388 20.19 -13.76 8.92
N ARG A 389 21.22 -13.46 9.70
CA ARG A 389 21.10 -13.04 11.11
C ARG A 389 20.11 -11.89 11.31
N GLY A 390 20.12 -10.88 10.44
CA GLY A 390 19.17 -9.77 10.52
C GLY A 390 17.71 -10.22 10.40
N LEU A 391 17.41 -11.09 9.43
CA LEU A 391 16.08 -11.66 9.25
C LEU A 391 15.66 -12.50 10.46
N GLN A 392 16.54 -13.38 10.96
CA GLN A 392 16.25 -14.23 12.10
C GLN A 392 15.93 -13.42 13.36
N VAL A 393 16.69 -12.36 13.64
CA VAL A 393 16.46 -11.49 14.80
C VAL A 393 15.09 -10.82 14.70
N VAL A 394 14.75 -10.27 13.54
CA VAL A 394 13.46 -9.59 13.34
C VAL A 394 12.28 -10.56 13.42
N MET A 395 12.44 -11.76 12.84
CA MET A 395 11.41 -12.80 12.90
C MET A 395 11.24 -13.35 14.31
N ALA A 396 12.30 -13.47 15.09
CA ALA A 396 12.24 -13.80 16.52
C ALA A 396 11.50 -12.72 17.31
N ILE A 397 11.76 -11.43 17.06
CA ILE A 397 11.02 -10.33 17.70
C ILE A 397 9.53 -10.39 17.34
N ILE A 398 9.19 -10.62 16.06
CA ILE A 398 7.80 -10.77 15.63
C ILE A 398 7.14 -11.98 16.31
N ALA A 399 7.83 -13.12 16.37
CA ALA A 399 7.33 -14.32 17.02
C ALA A 399 7.11 -14.10 18.53
N ASP A 400 8.06 -13.48 19.24
CA ASP A 400 7.94 -13.11 20.66
C ASP A 400 6.73 -12.21 20.90
N LEU A 401 6.49 -11.24 20.01
CA LEU A 401 5.34 -10.34 20.09
C LEU A 401 3.99 -11.04 19.84
N LEU A 402 3.99 -12.13 19.07
CA LEU A 402 2.83 -12.96 18.76
C LEU A 402 2.56 -14.05 19.80
N HIS A 403 3.61 -14.63 20.39
CA HIS A 403 3.53 -15.73 21.35
C HIS A 403 3.19 -15.31 22.78
N ASP A 404 3.12 -14.01 23.07
CA ASP A 404 2.68 -13.49 24.35
C ASP A 404 1.28 -14.06 24.70
N GLU A 405 1.24 -15.07 25.59
CA GLU A 405 0.18 -16.10 25.72
C GLU A 405 -1.24 -15.54 25.84
N LYS A 406 -1.37 -14.30 26.30
CA LYS A 406 -2.61 -13.54 26.41
C LYS A 406 -3.32 -13.29 25.06
N PHE A 407 -2.64 -13.46 23.93
CA PHE A 407 -3.21 -13.32 22.58
C PHE A 407 -3.99 -14.55 22.10
N SER A 408 -3.71 -15.73 22.67
CA SER A 408 -4.32 -16.98 22.25
C SER A 408 -5.68 -17.27 22.90
N ASP A 409 -6.05 -16.52 23.95
CA ASP A 409 -7.13 -16.87 24.88
C ASP A 409 -8.52 -16.30 24.53
N SER A 410 -8.68 -15.63 23.38
CA SER A 410 -10.03 -15.39 22.85
C SER A 410 -10.42 -16.56 21.95
N LYS A 411 -11.13 -17.56 22.50
CA LYS A 411 -11.87 -18.63 21.81
C LYS A 411 -11.80 -18.52 20.28
N SER A 412 -10.82 -19.17 19.66
CA SER A 412 -10.79 -19.33 18.21
C SER A 412 -12.04 -20.12 17.78
N PRO A 413 -12.82 -19.68 16.78
CA PRO A 413 -13.85 -20.52 16.19
C PRO A 413 -13.14 -21.59 15.34
N GLY A 414 -13.11 -22.83 15.85
CA GLY A 414 -12.70 -24.03 15.10
C GLY A 414 -11.23 -24.07 14.65
N LYS A 415 -10.51 -25.12 15.04
CA LYS A 415 -9.29 -25.53 14.33
C LYS A 415 -9.62 -25.69 12.84
N LEU A 416 -9.16 -24.76 12.00
CA LEU A 416 -8.98 -24.99 10.58
C LEU A 416 -7.69 -25.79 10.45
N ASP A 417 -7.83 -27.11 10.43
CA ASP A 417 -6.74 -28.06 10.25
C ASP A 417 -6.24 -27.94 8.81
N LEU A 418 -5.24 -27.06 8.60
CA LEU A 418 -4.62 -26.76 7.30
C LEU A 418 -3.86 -27.95 6.70
N SER A 419 -3.91 -29.13 7.33
CA SER A 419 -3.25 -30.36 6.89
C SER A 419 -4.18 -31.38 6.20
N SER A 420 -5.50 -31.13 6.12
CA SER A 420 -6.45 -32.08 5.51
C SER A 420 -6.98 -31.60 4.15
N SER A 421 -6.36 -32.13 3.09
CA SER A 421 -6.82 -32.03 1.72
C SER A 421 -7.95 -33.03 1.43
N SER A 422 -9.18 -32.75 1.89
CA SER A 422 -10.37 -33.41 1.32
C SER A 422 -11.69 -32.71 1.66
N SER A 423 -12.28 -32.10 0.63
CA SER A 423 -13.73 -32.04 0.33
C SER A 423 -14.74 -31.80 1.45
N SER A 424 -15.18 -30.54 1.61
CA SER A 424 -16.60 -30.15 1.54
C SER A 424 -16.74 -28.64 1.74
N SER A 425 -17.04 -27.93 0.66
CA SER A 425 -17.32 -26.50 0.64
C SER A 425 -18.77 -26.22 1.09
N SER A 426 -18.95 -25.87 2.36
CA SER A 426 -20.04 -24.98 2.76
C SER A 426 -19.42 -23.63 3.06
N ILE A 427 -19.42 -22.76 2.05
CA ILE A 427 -19.10 -21.34 2.17
C ILE A 427 -20.16 -20.76 3.11
N LEU A 428 -19.78 -20.52 4.37
CA LEU A 428 -20.61 -19.80 5.33
C LEU A 428 -20.50 -18.31 5.03
N ASP A 429 -21.66 -17.65 4.91
CA ASP A 429 -21.80 -16.19 4.88
C ASP A 429 -21.21 -15.59 6.16
N TYR A 430 -19.92 -15.24 6.12
CA TYR A 430 -19.21 -14.54 7.19
C TYR A 430 -19.66 -13.08 7.35
N ASP A 431 -20.44 -12.56 6.39
CA ASP A 431 -20.85 -11.16 6.32
C ASP A 431 -21.75 -10.72 7.48
N ASP A 432 -22.56 -11.63 8.04
CA ASP A 432 -23.48 -11.31 9.15
C ASP A 432 -22.86 -11.52 10.55
N TYR A 433 -21.77 -12.28 10.65
CA TYR A 433 -21.20 -12.65 11.96
C TYR A 433 -20.31 -11.56 12.55
N ASP A 434 -19.49 -10.90 11.74
CA ASP A 434 -18.52 -9.91 12.22
C ASP A 434 -19.18 -8.57 12.60
N ASP A 435 -20.26 -8.20 11.88
CA ASP A 435 -21.05 -7.01 12.19
C ASP A 435 -21.85 -7.18 13.50
N ARG A 436 -22.35 -8.38 13.79
CA ARG A 436 -22.98 -8.70 15.10
C ARG A 436 -21.96 -8.71 16.24
N MET A 437 -20.73 -9.16 16.01
CA MET A 437 -19.64 -9.12 17.00
C MET A 437 -19.23 -7.68 17.34
N LEU A 438 -19.07 -6.82 16.33
CA LEU A 438 -18.74 -5.40 16.50
C LEU A 438 -19.89 -4.61 17.15
N ALA A 439 -21.15 -4.88 16.78
CA ALA A 439 -22.32 -4.26 17.38
C ALA A 439 -22.51 -4.65 18.86
N ASN A 440 -22.30 -5.92 19.21
CA ASN A 440 -22.38 -6.37 20.60
C ASN A 440 -21.21 -5.87 21.46
N LYS A 441 -20.02 -5.67 20.88
CA LYS A 441 -18.87 -5.10 21.60
C LYS A 441 -19.05 -3.63 21.98
N LYS A 442 -19.83 -2.85 21.21
CA LYS A 442 -20.16 -1.45 21.55
C LYS A 442 -21.00 -1.33 22.84
N LYS A 443 -21.64 -2.40 23.32
CA LYS A 443 -22.48 -2.40 24.53
C LYS A 443 -21.77 -2.90 25.80
N ILE A 444 -20.57 -3.46 25.72
CA ILE A 444 -19.84 -3.98 26.88
C ILE A 444 -18.73 -2.98 27.22
N MET A 445 -18.86 -2.29 28.36
CA MET A 445 -17.77 -1.49 28.92
C MET A 445 -16.55 -2.39 29.13
N LYS A 446 -15.52 -2.22 28.29
CA LYS A 446 -14.21 -2.89 28.46
C LYS A 446 -13.72 -2.66 29.89
N SER A 447 -13.23 -3.72 30.53
CA SER A 447 -12.66 -3.58 31.87
C SER A 447 -11.45 -2.62 31.83
N PRO A 448 -11.14 -1.88 32.92
CA PRO A 448 -9.98 -0.98 32.95
C PRO A 448 -8.68 -1.67 32.52
N LYS A 449 -8.50 -2.94 32.91
CA LYS A 449 -7.34 -3.76 32.53
C LYS A 449 -7.24 -4.02 31.03
N GLU A 450 -8.35 -4.28 30.35
CA GLU A 450 -8.38 -4.43 28.89
C GLU A 450 -8.03 -3.13 28.16
N LYS A 451 -8.35 -1.97 28.75
CA LYS A 451 -7.98 -0.66 28.18
C LYS A 451 -6.49 -0.38 28.33
N GLU A 452 -5.92 -0.66 29.50
CA GLU A 452 -4.48 -0.51 29.74
C GLU A 452 -3.66 -1.44 28.83
N GLU A 453 -4.08 -2.70 28.66
CA GLU A 453 -3.42 -3.65 27.76
C GLU A 453 -3.53 -3.21 26.28
N GLU A 454 -4.66 -2.63 25.86
CA GLU A 454 -4.82 -2.06 24.52
C GLU A 454 -3.92 -0.83 24.33
N GLU A 455 -3.78 0.02 25.34
CA GLU A 455 -2.92 1.22 25.30
C GLU A 455 -1.42 0.84 25.27
N GLU A 456 -0.97 -0.11 26.10
CA GLU A 456 0.42 -0.62 26.07
C GLU A 456 0.75 -1.22 24.69
N PHE A 457 -0.18 -2.00 24.15
CA PHE A 457 -0.01 -2.61 22.84
C PHE A 457 0.12 -1.55 21.73
N GLU A 458 -0.78 -0.56 21.71
CA GLU A 458 -0.76 0.53 20.72
C GLU A 458 0.48 1.43 20.87
N THR A 459 0.97 1.65 22.08
CA THR A 459 2.09 2.57 22.33
C THR A 459 3.47 1.94 22.16
N PHE A 460 3.61 0.62 22.37
CA PHE A 460 4.92 -0.06 22.31
C PHE A 460 5.01 -1.12 21.21
N LYS A 461 4.07 -2.07 21.18
CA LYS A 461 4.16 -3.24 20.28
C LYS A 461 3.92 -2.87 18.81
N VAL A 462 2.96 -1.99 18.54
CA VAL A 462 2.64 -1.56 17.17
C VAL A 462 3.82 -0.81 16.51
N PRO A 463 4.47 0.20 17.15
CA PRO A 463 5.69 0.81 16.62
C PRO A 463 6.82 -0.19 16.37
N LEU A 464 7.01 -1.14 17.29
CA LEU A 464 8.03 -2.18 17.17
C LEU A 464 7.76 -3.11 15.98
N MET A 465 6.50 -3.52 15.78
CA MET A 465 6.09 -4.30 14.60
C MET A 465 6.29 -3.52 13.30
N ASN A 466 5.95 -2.23 13.28
CA ASN A 466 6.17 -1.39 12.09
C ASN A 466 7.64 -1.37 11.70
N LEU A 467 8.52 -1.22 12.69
CA LEU A 467 9.96 -1.20 12.50
C LEU A 467 10.49 -2.55 12.00
N CYS A 468 9.96 -3.66 12.52
CA CYS A 468 10.29 -5.01 12.07
C CYS A 468 9.85 -5.25 10.61
N ILE A 469 8.62 -4.89 10.26
CA ILE A 469 8.10 -5.03 8.90
C ILE A 469 8.84 -4.12 7.92
N GLU A 470 9.15 -2.89 8.32
CA GLU A 470 10.00 -1.98 7.54
C GLU A 470 11.36 -2.63 7.27
N CYS A 471 12.01 -3.18 8.31
CA CYS A 471 13.27 -3.90 8.18
C CYS A 471 13.18 -5.05 7.16
N ILE A 472 12.16 -5.90 7.25
CA ILE A 472 11.96 -7.00 6.29
C ILE A 472 11.73 -6.46 4.88
N SER A 473 11.05 -5.33 4.72
CA SER A 473 10.82 -4.73 3.40
C SER A 473 12.13 -4.31 2.71
N TYR A 474 13.14 -3.85 3.46
CA TYR A 474 14.47 -3.58 2.90
C TYR A 474 15.27 -4.85 2.66
N LEU A 475 15.23 -5.82 3.58
CA LEU A 475 15.95 -7.09 3.43
C LEU A 475 15.47 -7.88 2.21
N THR A 476 14.16 -7.87 1.94
CA THR A 476 13.55 -8.61 0.81
C THR A 476 13.85 -8.04 -0.56
N LEU A 477 14.61 -6.94 -0.65
CA LEU A 477 15.21 -6.53 -1.92
C LEU A 477 16.29 -7.51 -2.38
N GLN A 478 16.92 -8.22 -1.44
CA GLN A 478 17.97 -9.22 -1.69
C GLN A 478 17.37 -10.61 -1.98
N VAL A 479 17.79 -11.26 -3.07
CA VAL A 479 17.27 -12.58 -3.48
C VAL A 479 17.50 -13.65 -2.41
N GLU A 480 18.63 -13.62 -1.71
CA GLU A 480 18.98 -14.57 -0.66
C GLU A 480 17.96 -14.55 0.47
N ILE A 481 17.43 -13.37 0.80
CA ILE A 481 16.36 -13.21 1.79
C ILE A 481 15.04 -13.75 1.27
N LYS A 482 14.70 -13.51 -0.01
CA LYS A 482 13.48 -14.05 -0.62
C LYS A 482 13.47 -15.58 -0.54
N LEU A 483 14.61 -16.21 -0.82
CA LEU A 483 14.81 -17.66 -0.73
C LEU A 483 14.77 -18.15 0.72
N ALA A 484 15.47 -17.47 1.64
CA ALA A 484 15.47 -17.82 3.06
C ALA A 484 14.06 -17.76 3.70
N MET A 485 13.17 -16.91 3.18
CA MET A 485 11.76 -16.86 3.62
C MET A 485 10.98 -18.14 3.30
N VAL A 486 11.38 -18.90 2.28
CA VAL A 486 10.68 -20.13 1.82
C VAL A 486 11.41 -21.42 2.21
N GLU A 487 12.73 -21.41 2.43
CA GLU A 487 13.55 -22.60 2.73
C GLU A 487 13.14 -23.41 3.97
N ASN A 488 12.51 -22.78 4.98
CA ASN A 488 12.17 -23.41 6.27
C ASN A 488 10.69 -23.86 6.35
N ASP A 489 10.20 -24.62 5.36
CA ASP A 489 8.78 -25.04 5.25
C ASP A 489 7.81 -23.86 5.43
N ASP A 490 8.16 -22.73 4.81
CA ASP A 490 7.41 -21.47 4.89
C ASP A 490 7.16 -20.96 6.32
N THR A 491 7.88 -21.43 7.34
CA THR A 491 7.64 -21.07 8.74
C THR A 491 7.71 -19.56 8.94
N LEU A 492 8.68 -18.91 8.29
CA LEU A 492 8.84 -17.46 8.31
C LEU A 492 7.65 -16.75 7.65
N LEU A 493 7.21 -17.20 6.48
CA LEU A 493 6.01 -16.66 5.82
C LEU A 493 4.75 -16.86 6.66
N LYS A 494 4.57 -18.04 7.26
CA LYS A 494 3.44 -18.37 8.15
C LYS A 494 3.42 -17.45 9.38
N VAL A 495 4.56 -17.19 10.01
CA VAL A 495 4.69 -16.22 11.12
C VAL A 495 4.35 -14.81 10.64
N LEU A 496 4.90 -14.38 9.51
CA LEU A 496 4.64 -13.06 8.94
C LEU A 496 3.16 -12.86 8.59
N PHE A 497 2.52 -13.85 7.97
CA PHE A 497 1.11 -13.80 7.62
C PHE A 497 0.19 -14.00 8.83
N SER A 498 0.66 -14.62 9.91
CA SER A 498 -0.12 -14.66 11.16
C SER A 498 -0.34 -13.27 11.76
N LEU A 499 0.56 -12.30 11.50
CA LEU A 499 0.35 -10.90 11.87
C LEU A 499 -0.94 -10.35 11.28
N SER A 500 -1.31 -10.77 10.08
CA SER A 500 -2.52 -10.28 9.41
C SER A 500 -3.82 -10.65 10.11
N LYS A 501 -3.79 -11.75 10.87
CA LYS A 501 -4.93 -12.23 11.65
C LYS A 501 -5.11 -11.42 12.93
N THR A 502 -4.14 -10.59 13.30
CA THR A 502 -4.25 -9.72 14.47
C THR A 502 -5.16 -8.54 14.17
N ARG A 503 -6.05 -8.19 15.12
CA ARG A 503 -6.96 -7.03 14.98
C ARG A 503 -6.22 -5.70 14.75
N TYR A 504 -4.97 -5.63 15.17
CA TYR A 504 -4.14 -4.43 15.11
C TYR A 504 -3.52 -4.22 13.74
N PHE A 505 -3.18 -5.30 13.04
CA PHE A 505 -2.73 -5.24 11.66
C PHE A 505 -3.78 -4.58 10.77
N LEU A 506 -5.04 -4.99 10.93
CA LEU A 506 -6.16 -4.41 10.16
C LEU A 506 -6.28 -2.89 10.38
N ARG A 507 -6.10 -2.41 11.61
CA ARG A 507 -6.20 -0.97 11.94
C ARG A 507 -4.98 -0.16 11.51
N ASN A 508 -3.78 -0.75 11.49
CA ASN A 508 -2.57 -0.01 11.19
C ASN A 508 -2.25 -0.01 9.68
N ARG A 509 -2.42 1.17 9.05
CA ARG A 509 -2.11 1.36 7.62
C ARG A 509 -0.62 1.16 7.29
N ALA A 510 0.29 1.54 8.18
CA ALA A 510 1.73 1.38 7.97
C ALA A 510 2.14 -0.11 7.95
N LEU A 511 1.57 -0.93 8.85
CA LEU A 511 1.78 -2.38 8.84
C LEU A 511 1.27 -3.02 7.54
N ARG A 512 0.04 -2.68 7.11
CA ARG A 512 -0.54 -3.19 5.85
C ARG A 512 0.35 -2.84 4.66
N HIS A 513 0.78 -1.59 4.56
CA HIS A 513 1.63 -1.13 3.48
C HIS A 513 3.02 -1.78 3.51
N GLY A 514 3.62 -1.91 4.70
CA GLY A 514 4.91 -2.56 4.87
C GLY A 514 4.86 -4.04 4.48
N LEU A 515 3.83 -4.77 4.92
CA LEU A 515 3.65 -6.19 4.58
C LEU A 515 3.41 -6.39 3.07
N LEU A 516 2.62 -5.53 2.45
CA LEU A 516 2.43 -5.58 0.99
C LEU A 516 3.69 -5.22 0.22
N THR A 517 4.56 -4.37 0.78
CA THR A 517 5.87 -4.09 0.20
C THR A 517 6.78 -5.31 0.28
N VAL A 518 6.76 -6.03 1.40
CA VAL A 518 7.46 -7.32 1.53
C VAL A 518 6.98 -8.32 0.48
N ILE A 519 5.66 -8.51 0.34
CA ILE A 519 5.07 -9.41 -0.66
C ILE A 519 5.47 -9.00 -2.08
N LEU A 520 5.39 -7.70 -2.38
CA LEU A 520 5.80 -7.16 -3.68
C LEU A 520 7.27 -7.45 -3.98
N ASN A 521 8.18 -7.17 -3.04
CA ASN A 521 9.61 -7.40 -3.21
C ASN A 521 9.92 -8.87 -3.42
N CYS A 522 9.27 -9.77 -2.67
CA CYS A 522 9.41 -11.21 -2.85
C CYS A 522 8.86 -11.71 -4.19
N SER A 523 7.92 -10.99 -4.81
CA SER A 523 7.32 -11.36 -6.09
C SER A 523 8.03 -10.76 -7.30
N LEU A 524 8.89 -9.74 -7.10
CA LEU A 524 9.59 -9.03 -8.16
C LEU A 524 10.82 -9.80 -8.64
N SER A 525 10.83 -10.13 -9.92
CA SER A 525 12.02 -10.60 -10.65
C SER A 525 12.86 -9.45 -11.20
N LYS A 526 14.08 -9.78 -11.63
CA LYS A 526 14.96 -8.84 -12.33
C LYS A 526 14.34 -8.37 -13.65
N HIS A 527 13.74 -9.27 -14.41
CA HIS A 527 13.04 -8.95 -15.65
C HIS A 527 11.85 -8.00 -15.39
N ASP A 528 11.06 -8.25 -14.34
CA ASP A 528 9.95 -7.37 -13.96
C ASP A 528 10.43 -5.97 -13.56
N ALA A 529 11.55 -5.90 -12.85
CA ALA A 529 12.14 -4.62 -12.46
C ALA A 529 12.64 -3.83 -13.68
N ASP A 530 13.22 -4.50 -14.67
CA ASP A 530 13.63 -3.91 -15.95
C ASP A 530 12.45 -3.48 -16.83
N LYS A 531 11.33 -4.20 -16.75
CA LYS A 531 10.07 -3.90 -17.45
C LYS A 531 9.31 -2.74 -16.81
N ALA A 532 9.33 -2.64 -15.48
CA ALA A 532 8.68 -1.58 -14.72
C ALA A 532 9.21 -0.18 -15.09
N LEU A 533 10.47 -0.09 -15.52
CA LEU A 533 11.05 1.12 -16.10
C LEU A 533 10.43 1.38 -17.49
N SER A 534 9.48 2.31 -17.55
CA SER A 534 8.86 2.81 -18.78
C SER A 534 9.92 3.30 -19.78
N GLN A 535 9.64 3.29 -21.09
CA GLN A 535 10.55 3.88 -22.08
C GLN A 535 10.88 5.35 -21.77
N LYS A 536 9.90 6.12 -21.26
CA LYS A 536 10.08 7.50 -20.83
C LYS A 536 10.95 7.60 -19.58
N GLU A 537 10.79 6.66 -18.63
CA GLU A 537 11.64 6.56 -17.45
C GLU A 537 13.04 6.13 -17.83
N LYS A 538 13.22 5.22 -18.78
CA LYS A 538 14.52 4.83 -19.37
C LYS A 538 15.21 6.02 -20.05
N GLN A 539 14.47 6.89 -20.73
CA GLN A 539 14.99 8.13 -21.30
C GLN A 539 15.37 9.16 -20.21
N ILE A 540 14.52 9.35 -19.21
CA ILE A 540 14.80 10.20 -18.05
C ILE A 540 16.00 9.65 -17.28
N HIS A 541 16.13 8.33 -17.15
CA HIS A 541 17.21 7.64 -16.48
C HIS A 541 18.52 7.79 -17.25
N LYS A 542 18.49 7.67 -18.58
CA LYS A 542 19.62 8.03 -19.46
C LYS A 542 20.03 9.49 -19.31
N LEU A 543 19.08 10.42 -19.28
CA LEU A 543 19.35 11.85 -19.05
C LEU A 543 19.93 12.11 -17.66
N LYS A 544 19.34 11.54 -16.61
CA LYS A 544 19.88 11.58 -15.24
C LYS A 544 21.28 10.96 -15.19
N LYS A 545 21.59 9.92 -15.98
CA LYS A 545 22.92 9.29 -16.05
C LYS A 545 23.95 10.20 -16.70
N VAL A 546 23.55 10.98 -17.69
CA VAL A 546 24.40 12.02 -18.30
C VAL A 546 24.62 13.17 -17.31
N VAL A 547 23.57 13.62 -16.60
CA VAL A 547 23.67 14.71 -15.61
C VAL A 547 24.43 14.29 -14.35
N ALA A 548 24.32 13.02 -13.93
CA ALA A 548 24.99 12.50 -12.75
C ALA A 548 26.46 12.12 -12.98
N LYS A 549 26.96 12.12 -14.23
CA LYS A 549 28.39 12.07 -14.54
C LYS A 549 29.05 13.39 -14.10
N GLY A 550 29.26 13.53 -12.80
CA GLY A 550 29.85 14.73 -12.17
C GLY A 550 29.36 14.99 -10.75
N LEU A 551 28.27 14.35 -10.30
CA LEU A 551 27.82 14.42 -8.91
C LEU A 551 28.52 13.34 -8.08
N PRO A 552 29.03 13.69 -6.88
CA PRO A 552 29.72 12.73 -6.01
C PRO A 552 28.82 11.55 -5.57
N ASN A 553 27.49 11.73 -5.59
CA ASN A 553 26.51 10.68 -5.32
C ASN A 553 25.60 10.52 -6.56
N ASN A 554 25.70 9.38 -7.24
CA ASN A 554 24.85 9.06 -8.38
C ASN A 554 23.68 8.17 -7.91
N PRO A 555 22.48 8.73 -7.66
CA PRO A 555 21.32 7.95 -7.18
C PRO A 555 20.93 6.82 -8.14
N LEU A 556 21.28 6.92 -9.41
CA LEU A 556 21.02 5.87 -10.38
C LEU A 556 21.85 4.61 -10.17
N LYS A 557 23.04 4.73 -9.57
CA LYS A 557 23.82 3.55 -9.21
C LYS A 557 23.15 2.77 -8.09
N GLU A 558 22.47 3.45 -7.16
CA GLU A 558 21.71 2.78 -6.10
C GLU A 558 20.53 2.01 -6.71
N ASP A 559 19.77 2.61 -7.62
CA ASP A 559 18.67 1.92 -8.33
C ASP A 559 19.20 0.73 -9.17
N GLU A 560 20.27 0.91 -9.96
CA GLU A 560 20.92 -0.16 -10.74
C GLU A 560 21.41 -1.30 -9.83
N MET A 561 21.97 -0.99 -8.66
CA MET A 561 22.37 -2.01 -7.68
C MET A 561 21.15 -2.72 -7.10
N ILE A 562 20.10 -2.02 -6.67
CA ILE A 562 18.87 -2.65 -6.15
C ILE A 562 18.28 -3.60 -7.19
N HIS A 563 18.27 -3.22 -8.47
CA HIS A 563 17.84 -4.08 -9.57
C HIS A 563 18.75 -5.30 -9.77
N SER A 564 20.06 -5.15 -9.59
CA SER A 564 20.99 -6.28 -9.69
C SER A 564 20.80 -7.35 -8.61
N HIS A 565 20.19 -6.97 -7.48
CA HIS A 565 19.84 -7.89 -6.39
C HIS A 565 18.47 -8.56 -6.57
N ALA A 566 17.69 -8.16 -7.56
CA ALA A 566 16.46 -8.85 -7.91
C ALA A 566 16.82 -10.25 -8.43
N GLY A 567 16.26 -11.28 -7.80
CA GLY A 567 16.51 -12.67 -8.17
C GLY A 567 16.17 -12.97 -9.63
N GLU A 568 16.81 -14.02 -10.15
CA GLU A 568 16.48 -14.56 -11.47
C GLU A 568 15.07 -15.17 -11.47
N ASP A 569 14.45 -15.22 -12.63
CA ASP A 569 13.03 -15.56 -12.77
C ASP A 569 12.67 -16.93 -12.17
N GLU A 570 13.54 -17.94 -12.31
CA GLU A 570 13.35 -19.28 -11.74
C GLU A 570 13.28 -19.25 -10.20
N GLN A 571 14.17 -18.47 -9.57
CA GLN A 571 14.21 -18.32 -8.11
C GLN A 571 12.94 -17.62 -7.60
N ILE A 572 12.51 -16.58 -8.32
CA ILE A 572 11.33 -15.81 -7.94
C ILE A 572 10.05 -16.62 -8.19
N SER A 573 9.98 -17.40 -9.26
CA SER A 573 8.86 -18.31 -9.52
C SER A 573 8.64 -19.28 -8.35
N MET A 574 9.72 -19.87 -7.83
CA MET A 574 9.65 -20.70 -6.62
C MET A 574 9.10 -19.90 -5.41
N VAL A 575 9.60 -18.68 -5.18
CA VAL A 575 9.12 -17.84 -4.08
C VAL A 575 7.63 -17.50 -4.25
N GLN A 576 7.17 -17.19 -5.46
CA GLN A 576 5.77 -16.92 -5.78
C GLN A 576 4.87 -18.14 -5.53
N GLU A 577 5.31 -19.34 -5.90
CA GLU A 577 4.59 -20.60 -5.62
C GLU A 577 4.36 -20.77 -4.11
N HIS A 578 5.39 -20.54 -3.30
CA HIS A 578 5.32 -20.63 -1.84
C HIS A 578 4.47 -19.52 -1.21
N LEU A 579 4.53 -18.29 -1.73
CA LEU A 579 3.65 -17.20 -1.31
C LEU A 579 2.18 -17.55 -1.54
N VAL A 580 1.84 -18.07 -2.72
CA VAL A 580 0.48 -18.52 -3.03
C VAL A 580 0.10 -19.70 -2.15
N ALA A 581 0.97 -20.69 -1.94
CA ALA A 581 0.72 -21.81 -1.02
C ALA A 581 0.41 -21.34 0.42
N CYS A 582 1.00 -20.22 0.85
CA CYS A 582 0.75 -19.60 2.15
C CYS A 582 -0.51 -18.72 2.23
N ASN A 583 -1.42 -18.78 1.24
CA ASN A 583 -2.64 -17.97 1.17
C ASN A 583 -2.39 -16.45 1.08
N CYS A 584 -1.28 -16.03 0.46
CA CYS A 584 -0.95 -14.62 0.31
C CYS A 584 -2.04 -13.82 -0.41
N VAL A 585 -2.74 -14.40 -1.39
CA VAL A 585 -3.79 -13.69 -2.14
C VAL A 585 -4.99 -13.42 -1.26
N TYR A 586 -5.40 -14.41 -0.47
CA TYR A 586 -6.50 -14.24 0.48
C TYR A 586 -6.20 -13.16 1.51
N LEU A 587 -4.94 -13.10 1.98
CA LEU A 587 -4.46 -12.00 2.82
C LEU A 587 -4.62 -10.63 2.14
N MET A 588 -4.19 -10.48 0.88
CA MET A 588 -4.37 -9.22 0.15
C MET A 588 -5.85 -8.83 0.00
N TYR A 589 -6.73 -9.82 -0.19
CA TYR A 589 -8.17 -9.62 -0.24
C TYR A 589 -8.71 -9.07 1.09
N GLU A 590 -8.34 -9.67 2.23
CA GLU A 590 -8.74 -9.19 3.56
C GLU A 590 -8.20 -7.77 3.86
N ILE A 591 -6.98 -7.46 3.42
CA ILE A 591 -6.40 -6.11 3.54
C ILE A 591 -7.26 -5.08 2.80
N ILE A 592 -7.63 -5.34 1.54
CA ILE A 592 -8.46 -4.42 0.75
C ILE A 592 -9.85 -4.30 1.34
N ARG A 593 -10.48 -5.42 1.68
CA ARG A 593 -11.82 -5.44 2.28
C ARG A 593 -11.87 -4.63 3.58
N SER A 594 -10.90 -4.82 4.47
CA SER A 594 -10.80 -4.05 5.71
C SER A 594 -10.58 -2.56 5.44
N THR A 595 -9.74 -2.22 4.45
CA THR A 595 -9.52 -0.82 4.04
C THR A 595 -10.79 -0.17 3.52
N GLN A 596 -11.55 -0.87 2.68
CA GLN A 596 -12.83 -0.40 2.15
C GLN A 596 -13.88 -0.24 3.25
N LYS A 597 -13.95 -1.17 4.23
CA LYS A 597 -14.85 -1.07 5.38
C LYS A 597 -14.53 0.14 6.25
N GLU A 598 -13.24 0.39 6.54
CA GLU A 598 -12.79 1.58 7.25
C GLU A 598 -13.16 2.87 6.51
N ASN A 599 -12.94 2.91 5.20
CA ASN A 599 -13.30 4.07 4.39
C ASN A 599 -14.81 4.30 4.37
N LYS A 600 -15.61 3.24 4.25
CA LYS A 600 -17.07 3.34 4.32
C LYS A 600 -17.53 3.88 5.67
N GLN A 601 -16.93 3.43 6.78
CA GLN A 601 -17.23 3.95 8.12
C GLN A 601 -16.85 5.43 8.26
N ILE A 602 -15.73 5.85 7.67
CA ILE A 602 -15.32 7.27 7.64
C ILE A 602 -16.33 8.08 6.83
N ASP A 603 -16.77 7.58 5.67
CA ASP A 603 -17.77 8.25 4.83
C ASP A 603 -19.14 8.34 5.53
N GLU A 604 -19.58 7.27 6.19
CA GLU A 604 -20.81 7.25 7.00
C GLU A 604 -20.73 8.27 8.14
N TYR A 605 -19.63 8.31 8.90
CA TYR A 605 -19.41 9.28 9.97
C TYR A 605 -19.41 10.73 9.45
N LEU A 606 -18.74 11.00 8.32
CA LEU A 606 -18.72 12.33 7.72
C LEU A 606 -20.12 12.75 7.24
N ASN A 607 -20.92 11.82 6.72
CA ASN A 607 -22.30 12.11 6.31
C ASN A 607 -23.21 12.37 7.52
N GLU A 608 -23.06 11.62 8.61
CA GLU A 608 -23.77 11.87 9.88
C GLU A 608 -23.44 13.27 10.43
N GLU A 609 -22.16 13.64 10.48
CA GLU A 609 -21.71 14.97 10.94
C GLU A 609 -22.29 16.10 10.06
N LEU A 610 -22.39 15.88 8.75
CA LEU A 610 -23.01 16.83 7.82
C LEU A 610 -24.52 16.96 8.02
N ASP A 611 -25.22 15.87 8.31
CA ASP A 611 -26.67 15.91 8.53
C ASP A 611 -27.02 16.56 9.86
N ASP A 612 -26.18 16.39 10.88
CA ASP A 612 -26.36 17.11 12.16
C ASP A 612 -26.09 18.61 12.00
N GLN A 613 -25.09 19.02 11.23
CA GLN A 613 -24.89 20.45 10.88
C GLN A 613 -26.08 21.04 10.10
N LYS A 614 -26.69 20.27 9.19
CA LYS A 614 -27.91 20.71 8.49
C LYS A 614 -29.08 20.87 9.46
N LYS A 615 -29.28 19.92 10.38
CA LYS A 615 -30.34 20.01 11.39
C LYS A 615 -30.16 21.25 12.26
N GLU A 616 -28.96 21.50 12.78
CA GLU A 616 -28.66 22.68 13.59
C GLU A 616 -28.96 23.98 12.83
N SER A 617 -28.58 24.07 11.56
CA SER A 617 -28.86 25.24 10.71
C SER A 617 -30.35 25.43 10.40
N SER A 618 -31.15 24.36 10.38
CA SER A 618 -32.59 24.42 10.14
C SER A 618 -33.40 24.85 11.38
N THR A 619 -32.89 24.56 12.58
CA THR A 619 -33.56 24.93 13.84
C THR A 619 -33.31 26.37 14.29
N SER A 620 -32.35 27.10 13.71
CA SER A 620 -32.03 28.48 14.11
C SER A 620 -32.72 29.58 13.28
N GLY A 621 -33.67 29.24 12.41
CA GLY A 621 -34.19 30.14 11.37
C GLY A 621 -35.69 30.42 11.40
N GLY A 622 -36.27 30.71 12.56
CA GLY A 622 -37.63 31.27 12.68
C GLY A 622 -37.64 32.80 12.56
N GLY A 623 -37.11 33.35 11.47
CA GLY A 623 -37.03 34.80 11.26
C GLY A 623 -37.07 35.15 9.77
N ASP A 624 -38.22 35.64 9.32
CA ASP A 624 -38.47 36.16 7.97
C ASP A 624 -37.36 37.11 7.50
N SER A 625 -36.56 36.70 6.52
CA SER A 625 -35.89 37.66 5.64
C SER A 625 -35.46 37.04 4.32
N ASN A 626 -36.14 37.48 3.25
CA ASN A 626 -35.67 37.38 1.88
C ASN A 626 -34.37 38.21 1.73
N GLN A 627 -33.19 37.60 1.71
CA GLN A 627 -31.98 38.26 1.16
C GLN A 627 -30.87 37.26 0.75
N THR A 628 -30.74 37.09 -0.57
CA THR A 628 -29.50 36.93 -1.38
C THR A 628 -28.47 35.82 -1.06
N GLY A 629 -28.63 34.66 -1.72
CA GLY A 629 -27.70 34.12 -2.74
C GLY A 629 -26.25 33.68 -2.44
N GLY A 630 -25.68 33.87 -1.24
CA GLY A 630 -24.22 33.68 -1.01
C GLY A 630 -23.75 32.41 -0.27
N GLY A 631 -24.65 31.61 0.31
CA GLY A 631 -24.30 30.65 1.38
C GLY A 631 -23.66 29.31 0.96
N ASN A 632 -23.83 28.86 -0.27
CA ASN A 632 -23.42 27.50 -0.65
C ASN A 632 -21.89 27.28 -0.68
N SER A 633 -21.09 28.34 -0.88
CA SER A 633 -19.64 28.19 -1.06
C SER A 633 -18.88 27.83 0.23
N ALA A 634 -19.38 28.20 1.41
CA ALA A 634 -18.70 27.96 2.67
C ALA A 634 -18.86 26.50 3.14
N SER A 635 -20.08 25.95 3.02
CA SER A 635 -20.35 24.53 3.29
C SER A 635 -19.57 23.63 2.32
N GLU A 636 -19.48 24.02 1.05
CA GLU A 636 -18.73 23.25 0.05
C GLU A 636 -17.21 23.32 0.24
N ARG A 637 -16.68 24.48 0.68
CA ARG A 637 -15.28 24.59 1.13
C ARG A 637 -15.00 23.77 2.38
N HIS A 638 -15.92 23.71 3.34
CA HIS A 638 -15.75 22.86 4.53
C HIS A 638 -15.74 21.37 4.15
N LYS A 639 -16.63 20.94 3.24
CA LYS A 639 -16.61 19.60 2.65
C LYS A 639 -15.30 19.29 1.94
N GLN A 640 -14.77 20.23 1.16
CA GLN A 640 -13.48 20.07 0.49
C GLN A 640 -12.33 19.99 1.49
N LEU A 641 -12.30 20.84 2.53
CA LEU A 641 -11.24 20.83 3.55
C LEU A 641 -11.26 19.56 4.41
N GLN A 642 -12.45 19.05 4.78
CA GLN A 642 -12.56 17.77 5.47
C GLN A 642 -12.09 16.60 4.57
N ARG A 643 -12.46 16.60 3.28
CA ARG A 643 -11.94 15.62 2.31
C ARG A 643 -10.45 15.75 2.02
N ILE A 644 -9.87 16.95 2.09
CA ILE A 644 -8.42 17.16 1.94
C ILE A 644 -7.67 16.70 3.20
N LYS A 645 -8.26 16.90 4.38
CA LYS A 645 -7.69 16.47 5.67
C LYS A 645 -7.58 14.96 5.77
N TYR A 646 -8.49 14.25 5.12
CA TYR A 646 -8.40 12.82 4.90
C TYR A 646 -7.84 12.58 3.48
N LYS A 647 -6.52 12.39 3.39
CA LYS A 647 -5.85 11.75 2.24
C LYS A 647 -5.88 10.18 2.19
N PRO A 648 -6.88 9.41 2.71
CA PRO A 648 -6.91 7.95 2.51
C PRO A 648 -6.73 7.53 1.05
N ILE A 649 -7.27 8.32 0.11
CA ILE A 649 -7.34 7.97 -1.32
C ILE A 649 -5.94 7.76 -1.91
N GLU A 650 -4.94 8.59 -1.59
CA GLU A 650 -3.60 8.50 -2.19
C GLU A 650 -2.78 7.32 -1.62
N LEU A 651 -2.96 7.01 -0.33
CA LEU A 651 -2.28 5.86 0.28
C LEU A 651 -2.94 4.55 -0.15
N GLU A 652 -4.27 4.57 -0.29
CA GLU A 652 -5.05 3.44 -0.78
C GLU A 652 -4.76 3.13 -2.24
N SER A 653 -4.64 4.14 -3.12
CA SER A 653 -4.27 3.90 -4.52
C SER A 653 -2.90 3.25 -4.62
N LYS A 654 -1.91 3.69 -3.82
CA LYS A 654 -0.59 3.02 -3.74
C LYS A 654 -0.69 1.58 -3.24
N LEU A 655 -1.57 1.30 -2.28
CA LEU A 655 -1.81 -0.06 -1.78
C LEU A 655 -2.41 -0.95 -2.87
N GLN A 656 -3.46 -0.46 -3.53
CA GLN A 656 -4.17 -1.14 -4.61
C GLN A 656 -3.25 -1.37 -5.81
N MET A 657 -2.39 -0.40 -6.15
CA MET A 657 -1.36 -0.54 -7.18
C MET A 657 -0.41 -1.70 -6.89
N LYS A 658 0.10 -1.80 -5.65
CA LYS A 658 1.01 -2.90 -5.26
C LYS A 658 0.31 -4.26 -5.36
N ILE A 659 -0.94 -4.34 -4.95
CA ILE A 659 -1.73 -5.59 -5.04
C ILE A 659 -1.98 -5.96 -6.49
N ALA A 660 -2.42 -5.01 -7.33
CA ALA A 660 -2.63 -5.25 -8.75
C ALA A 660 -1.33 -5.70 -9.44
N GLN A 661 -0.20 -5.10 -9.09
CA GLN A 661 1.11 -5.49 -9.58
C GLN A 661 1.51 -6.91 -9.14
N VAL A 662 1.34 -7.26 -7.85
CA VAL A 662 1.61 -8.62 -7.35
C VAL A 662 0.75 -9.66 -8.06
N LEU A 663 -0.54 -9.40 -8.21
CA LEU A 663 -1.45 -10.32 -8.90
C LEU A 663 -1.12 -10.45 -10.39
N ALA A 664 -0.68 -9.36 -11.03
CA ALA A 664 -0.23 -9.40 -12.42
C ALA A 664 1.05 -10.24 -12.59
N MET A 665 1.97 -10.20 -11.62
CA MET A 665 3.18 -11.04 -11.60
C MET A 665 2.83 -12.51 -11.33
N PHE A 666 1.98 -12.81 -10.35
CA PHE A 666 1.51 -14.19 -10.11
C PHE A 666 0.74 -14.78 -11.31
N ALA A 667 0.08 -13.93 -12.08
CA ALA A 667 -0.65 -14.35 -13.28
C ALA A 667 0.25 -14.46 -14.51
N ASP A 668 1.44 -13.84 -14.51
CA ASP A 668 2.35 -13.87 -15.65
C ASP A 668 2.92 -15.29 -15.87
N ALA A 669 3.04 -15.67 -17.14
CA ALA A 669 3.37 -17.02 -17.59
C ALA A 669 4.66 -17.08 -18.41
N ASN A 670 5.34 -15.94 -18.58
CA ASN A 670 6.28 -15.72 -19.67
C ASN A 670 7.53 -16.63 -19.64
N GLU A 671 7.93 -17.22 -18.51
CA GLU A 671 9.09 -18.14 -18.47
C GLU A 671 8.79 -19.63 -18.55
N PHE A 672 7.52 -20.07 -18.55
CA PHE A 672 7.20 -21.51 -18.51
C PHE A 672 7.31 -22.17 -19.89
N ARG A 673 8.55 -22.25 -20.40
CA ARG A 673 8.90 -22.82 -21.72
C ARG A 673 8.74 -24.34 -21.74
N SER A 674 8.96 -25.03 -20.63
CA SER A 674 8.86 -26.50 -20.58
C SER A 674 7.41 -26.97 -20.38
N ARG A 675 7.15 -28.25 -20.68
CA ARG A 675 5.82 -28.85 -20.46
C ARG A 675 5.48 -29.02 -18.97
N ALA A 676 6.48 -29.32 -18.13
CA ALA A 676 6.30 -29.51 -16.69
C ALA A 676 5.87 -28.19 -16.02
N ASP A 677 6.50 -27.12 -16.46
CA ASP A 677 6.26 -25.74 -16.04
C ASP A 677 4.82 -25.27 -16.28
N ARG A 678 4.23 -25.61 -17.43
CA ARG A 678 2.82 -25.26 -17.70
C ARG A 678 1.84 -25.92 -16.74
N LYS A 679 2.15 -27.12 -16.26
CA LYS A 679 1.32 -27.82 -15.27
C LYS A 679 1.38 -27.10 -13.92
N LYS A 680 2.56 -26.64 -13.52
CA LYS A 680 2.75 -25.84 -12.30
C LYS A 680 2.03 -24.50 -12.39
N LEU A 681 2.22 -23.75 -13.47
CA LEU A 681 1.53 -22.47 -13.71
C LEU A 681 0.02 -22.61 -13.62
N THR A 682 -0.52 -23.66 -14.21
CA THR A 682 -1.93 -23.95 -14.09
C THR A 682 -2.34 -24.13 -12.64
N GLN A 683 -1.62 -24.99 -11.92
CA GLN A 683 -1.93 -25.29 -10.52
C GLN A 683 -1.91 -24.01 -9.70
N LEU A 684 -0.92 -23.15 -9.94
CA LEU A 684 -0.81 -21.82 -9.35
C LEU A 684 -2.05 -20.97 -9.66
N ARG A 685 -2.45 -20.83 -10.93
CA ARG A 685 -3.66 -20.08 -11.33
C ARG A 685 -4.94 -20.66 -10.72
N GLY A 686 -5.03 -21.99 -10.59
CA GLY A 686 -6.12 -22.65 -9.86
C GLY A 686 -6.16 -22.23 -8.39
N GLN A 687 -5.02 -22.17 -7.72
CA GLN A 687 -4.90 -21.66 -6.35
C GLN A 687 -5.24 -20.17 -6.25
N LEU A 688 -4.84 -19.34 -7.22
CA LEU A 688 -5.22 -17.92 -7.27
C LEU A 688 -6.74 -17.76 -7.28
N ILE A 689 -7.45 -18.54 -8.11
CA ILE A 689 -8.92 -18.52 -8.16
C ILE A 689 -9.51 -18.95 -6.81
N GLN A 690 -9.01 -20.05 -6.22
CA GLN A 690 -9.47 -20.54 -4.91
C GLN A 690 -9.28 -19.52 -3.78
N GLN A 691 -8.26 -18.65 -3.88
CA GLN A 691 -7.98 -17.59 -2.91
C GLN A 691 -8.64 -16.25 -3.24
N ASN A 692 -9.69 -16.24 -4.06
CA ASN A 692 -10.45 -15.04 -4.44
C ASN A 692 -9.67 -13.99 -5.24
N ALA A 693 -8.60 -14.36 -5.97
CA ALA A 693 -7.88 -13.41 -6.84
C ALA A 693 -8.81 -12.71 -7.83
N VAL A 694 -9.73 -13.45 -8.45
CA VAL A 694 -10.70 -12.92 -9.42
C VAL A 694 -11.57 -11.85 -8.77
N ARG A 695 -12.11 -12.13 -7.58
CA ARG A 695 -12.94 -11.17 -6.85
C ARG A 695 -12.15 -9.92 -6.49
N LEU A 696 -10.93 -10.09 -5.98
CA LEU A 696 -10.03 -9.00 -5.62
C LEU A 696 -9.72 -8.10 -6.84
N LEU A 697 -9.42 -8.67 -8.01
CA LEU A 697 -9.16 -7.92 -9.24
C LEU A 697 -10.39 -7.12 -9.71
N LEU A 698 -11.59 -7.70 -9.60
CA LEU A 698 -12.84 -7.00 -9.91
C LEU A 698 -13.12 -5.86 -8.92
N ASP A 699 -12.86 -6.07 -7.63
CA ASP A 699 -13.00 -5.05 -6.59
C ASP A 699 -11.99 -3.90 -6.81
N LEU A 700 -10.73 -4.21 -7.18
CA LEU A 700 -9.72 -3.20 -7.54
C LEU A 700 -10.13 -2.40 -8.78
N PHE A 701 -10.65 -3.07 -9.80
CA PHE A 701 -11.10 -2.40 -11.02
C PHE A 701 -12.30 -1.46 -10.76
N SER A 702 -13.31 -1.95 -10.04
CA SER A 702 -14.52 -1.18 -9.74
C SER A 702 -14.26 -0.01 -8.79
N ALA A 703 -13.40 -0.19 -7.78
CA ALA A 703 -13.01 0.87 -6.85
C ALA A 703 -12.30 2.05 -7.55
N ASN A 704 -11.61 1.79 -8.66
CA ASN A 704 -10.87 2.78 -9.45
C ASN A 704 -11.62 3.27 -10.69
N SER A 705 -12.88 2.88 -10.87
CA SER A 705 -13.69 3.35 -12.00
C SER A 705 -14.12 4.81 -11.82
N PRO A 706 -14.22 5.62 -12.90
CA PRO A 706 -14.67 7.01 -12.82
C PRO A 706 -16.10 7.07 -12.26
N LYS A 707 -16.26 7.61 -11.06
CA LYS A 707 -17.60 7.84 -10.45
C LYS A 707 -18.26 9.13 -10.94
N ASP A 708 -17.45 10.11 -11.36
CA ASP A 708 -17.88 11.37 -11.96
C ASP A 708 -17.00 11.61 -13.20
N ASN A 709 -17.47 12.37 -14.21
CA ASN A 709 -16.74 12.75 -15.45
C ASN A 709 -15.42 13.55 -15.22
N ARG A 710 -14.81 13.46 -14.04
CA ARG A 710 -13.50 14.03 -13.74
C ARG A 710 -12.42 13.12 -14.31
N ASN A 711 -11.36 13.74 -14.82
CA ASN A 711 -10.17 13.06 -15.30
C ASN A 711 -9.67 12.08 -14.21
N LEU A 712 -9.56 10.81 -14.57
CA LEU A 712 -9.00 9.78 -13.70
C LEU A 712 -7.56 10.15 -13.32
N SER A 713 -7.15 9.80 -12.10
CA SER A 713 -5.72 9.78 -11.79
C SER A 713 -5.05 8.73 -12.69
N GLU A 714 -3.86 9.04 -13.22
CA GLU A 714 -3.02 8.10 -13.98
C GLU A 714 -2.81 6.79 -13.21
N ASP A 715 -2.69 6.87 -11.89
CA ASP A 715 -2.56 5.70 -11.01
C ASP A 715 -3.80 4.79 -11.05
N CYS A 716 -5.01 5.37 -11.05
CA CYS A 716 -6.26 4.61 -11.09
C CYS A 716 -6.42 3.86 -12.42
N GLU A 717 -6.04 4.50 -13.52
CA GLU A 717 -6.06 3.89 -14.85
C GLU A 717 -5.06 2.73 -14.93
N LYS A 718 -3.84 2.94 -14.44
CA LYS A 718 -2.81 1.89 -14.36
C LYS A 718 -3.27 0.71 -13.49
N ILE A 719 -3.93 0.95 -12.35
CA ILE A 719 -4.52 -0.12 -11.52
C ILE A 719 -5.56 -0.90 -12.31
N ARG A 720 -6.44 -0.22 -13.06
CA ARG A 720 -7.49 -0.88 -13.86
C ARG A 720 -6.88 -1.72 -14.98
N LEU A 721 -5.89 -1.20 -15.70
CA LEU A 721 -5.18 -1.93 -16.76
C LEU A 721 -4.42 -3.14 -16.22
N MET A 722 -3.70 -2.99 -15.10
CA MET A 722 -3.02 -4.11 -14.43
C MET A 722 -4.00 -5.15 -13.94
N SER A 723 -5.12 -4.72 -13.34
CA SER A 723 -6.15 -5.63 -12.85
C SER A 723 -6.81 -6.40 -13.99
N GLY A 724 -7.11 -5.71 -15.10
CA GLY A 724 -7.64 -6.32 -16.31
C GLY A 724 -6.65 -7.30 -16.95
N THR A 725 -5.37 -6.93 -17.04
CA THR A 725 -4.32 -7.81 -17.57
C THR A 725 -4.14 -9.06 -16.71
N ALA A 726 -4.07 -8.92 -15.38
CA ALA A 726 -3.99 -10.05 -14.47
C ALA A 726 -5.22 -10.96 -14.58
N LEU A 727 -6.42 -10.36 -14.67
CA LEU A 727 -7.67 -11.08 -14.82
C LEU A 727 -7.74 -11.83 -16.16
N ALA A 728 -7.33 -11.17 -17.24
CA ALA A 728 -7.20 -11.77 -18.56
C ALA A 728 -6.25 -12.96 -18.46
N ARG A 729 -5.03 -12.80 -17.95
CA ARG A 729 -4.06 -13.91 -17.80
C ARG A 729 -4.57 -15.09 -16.97
N ILE A 730 -5.29 -14.84 -15.87
CA ILE A 730 -5.96 -15.90 -15.10
C ILE A 730 -7.04 -16.60 -15.95
N GLY A 731 -7.79 -15.84 -16.76
CA GLY A 731 -8.82 -16.35 -17.67
C GLY A 731 -8.32 -16.95 -19.01
N VAL A 732 -7.11 -16.59 -19.45
CA VAL A 732 -6.46 -16.96 -20.74
C VAL A 732 -5.96 -18.41 -20.73
N LEU A 733 -6.26 -19.20 -19.71
CA LEU A 733 -5.86 -20.62 -19.69
C LEU A 733 -6.50 -21.49 -20.78
N LEU A 734 -7.39 -20.94 -21.60
CA LEU A 734 -7.77 -21.53 -22.88
C LEU A 734 -7.31 -20.57 -23.99
N PHE A 735 -6.38 -20.99 -24.85
CA PHE A 735 -6.70 -21.29 -26.26
C PHE A 735 -5.46 -21.62 -27.10
N ILE A 736 -4.25 -21.25 -26.68
CA ILE A 736 -3.05 -21.44 -27.52
C ILE A 736 -2.72 -22.93 -27.76
N TYR A 737 -3.25 -23.85 -26.95
CA TYR A 737 -3.10 -25.30 -27.18
C TYR A 737 -4.41 -26.08 -27.32
N LEU A 738 -5.59 -25.51 -27.09
CA LEU A 738 -6.84 -26.30 -27.23
C LEU A 738 -7.21 -26.55 -28.71
N PHE A 739 -6.69 -25.73 -29.63
CA PHE A 739 -6.74 -26.04 -31.06
C PHE A 739 -5.56 -26.89 -31.55
N LEU A 740 -4.54 -27.16 -30.72
CA LEU A 740 -3.32 -27.91 -31.09
C LEU A 740 -3.12 -29.23 -30.31
N PHE A 741 -3.84 -29.47 -29.22
CA PHE A 741 -3.58 -30.61 -28.35
C PHE A 741 -4.84 -31.05 -27.58
N LYS A 742 -5.49 -32.13 -28.06
CA LYS A 742 -6.47 -32.90 -27.28
C LYS A 742 -5.78 -33.89 -26.30
N ILE A 743 -4.52 -33.64 -25.91
CA ILE A 743 -3.75 -34.54 -25.03
C ILE A 743 -3.01 -33.74 -23.93
N ILE A 744 -3.53 -33.84 -22.70
CA ILE A 744 -2.89 -33.50 -21.42
C ILE A 744 -2.96 -32.01 -21.05
N SER A 745 -3.98 -31.70 -20.22
CA SER A 745 -3.86 -30.92 -18.97
C SER A 745 -3.03 -29.62 -19.07
N ILE A 746 -3.56 -28.40 -19.06
CA ILE A 746 -4.71 -27.91 -18.33
C ILE A 746 -5.25 -26.59 -18.92
N SER A 747 -6.56 -26.46 -18.92
CA SER A 747 -7.26 -25.19 -19.00
C SER A 747 -8.19 -25.08 -17.78
N ILE A 748 -8.36 -23.88 -17.21
CA ILE A 748 -9.39 -23.67 -16.18
C ILE A 748 -10.70 -23.56 -16.94
N ASP A 749 -11.56 -24.56 -16.77
CA ASP A 749 -12.94 -24.51 -17.26
C ASP A 749 -13.58 -23.22 -16.72
N PRO A 750 -14.06 -22.29 -17.57
CA PRO A 750 -14.62 -21.05 -17.09
C PRO A 750 -15.89 -21.25 -16.24
N ARG A 751 -16.43 -22.48 -16.16
CA ARG A 751 -17.44 -22.90 -15.17
C ARG A 751 -16.91 -22.97 -13.73
N LEU A 752 -15.59 -22.98 -13.53
CA LEU A 752 -14.95 -22.90 -12.21
C LEU A 752 -15.01 -21.48 -11.62
N PHE A 753 -15.26 -20.46 -12.45
CA PHE A 753 -15.57 -19.13 -11.94
C PHE A 753 -16.97 -19.09 -11.35
N ASN A 754 -17.14 -18.36 -10.24
CA ASN A 754 -18.47 -18.08 -9.72
C ASN A 754 -19.28 -17.34 -10.79
N SER A 755 -20.53 -17.76 -11.01
CA SER A 755 -21.43 -17.16 -11.99
C SER A 755 -21.63 -15.65 -11.77
N SER A 756 -21.58 -15.20 -10.51
CA SER A 756 -21.64 -13.79 -10.13
C SER A 756 -20.46 -12.95 -10.61
N HIS A 757 -19.32 -13.56 -10.94
CA HIS A 757 -18.12 -12.88 -11.39
C HIS A 757 -18.06 -12.71 -12.92
N LEU A 758 -18.74 -13.57 -13.69
CA LEU A 758 -18.61 -13.61 -15.16
C LEU A 758 -19.01 -12.28 -15.83
N LYS A 759 -20.15 -11.69 -15.44
CA LYS A 759 -20.61 -10.41 -16.00
C LYS A 759 -19.64 -9.25 -15.68
N PRO A 760 -19.21 -9.03 -14.42
CA PRO A 760 -18.15 -8.08 -14.12
C PRO A 760 -16.85 -8.34 -14.90
N MET A 761 -16.45 -9.60 -15.09
CA MET A 761 -15.25 -9.93 -15.87
C MET A 761 -15.37 -9.45 -17.33
N ILE A 762 -16.53 -9.63 -17.97
CA ILE A 762 -16.77 -9.15 -19.34
C ILE A 762 -16.55 -7.63 -19.43
N VAL A 763 -17.05 -6.86 -18.47
CA VAL A 763 -16.85 -5.39 -18.42
C VAL A 763 -15.36 -5.04 -18.36
N VAL A 764 -14.60 -5.75 -17.52
CA VAL A 764 -13.15 -5.53 -17.37
C VAL A 764 -12.39 -5.91 -18.65
N LEU A 765 -12.75 -7.03 -19.29
CA LEU A 765 -12.07 -7.50 -20.51
C LEU A 765 -12.34 -6.57 -21.70
N LEU A 766 -13.59 -6.14 -21.90
CA LEU A 766 -13.91 -5.16 -22.94
C LEU A 766 -13.19 -3.82 -22.70
N TYR A 767 -13.09 -3.39 -21.43
CA TYR A 767 -12.30 -2.21 -21.09
C TYR A 767 -10.81 -2.40 -21.42
N LEU A 768 -10.23 -3.55 -21.06
CA LEU A 768 -8.84 -3.88 -21.36
C LEU A 768 -8.56 -3.85 -22.86
N ILE A 769 -9.39 -4.51 -23.66
CA ILE A 769 -9.26 -4.57 -25.12
C ILE A 769 -9.28 -3.17 -25.73
N HIS A 770 -10.18 -2.29 -25.26
CA HIS A 770 -10.32 -0.96 -25.83
C HIS A 770 -9.22 0.03 -25.39
N HIS A 771 -8.65 -0.13 -24.18
CA HIS A 771 -7.73 0.86 -23.59
C HIS A 771 -6.29 0.36 -23.46
N SER A 772 -5.99 -0.88 -23.84
CA SER A 772 -4.63 -1.41 -23.78
C SER A 772 -3.72 -0.67 -24.75
N GLN A 773 -2.57 -0.19 -24.25
CA GLN A 773 -1.51 0.37 -25.10
C GLN A 773 -0.59 -0.70 -25.68
N HIS A 774 -0.73 -1.95 -25.22
CA HIS A 774 0.12 -3.07 -25.58
C HIS A 774 -0.72 -4.17 -26.24
N GLU A 775 -0.38 -4.51 -27.49
CA GLU A 775 -1.03 -5.55 -28.30
C GLU A 775 -1.14 -6.90 -27.56
N LEU A 776 -0.15 -7.25 -26.73
CA LEU A 776 -0.17 -8.48 -25.94
C LEU A 776 -1.33 -8.50 -24.93
N GLN A 777 -1.60 -7.37 -24.26
CA GLN A 777 -2.68 -7.28 -23.27
C GLN A 777 -4.05 -7.35 -23.95
N GLU A 778 -4.16 -6.73 -25.12
CA GLU A 778 -5.36 -6.81 -25.96
C GLU A 778 -5.64 -8.24 -26.40
N TYR A 779 -4.61 -8.92 -26.92
CA TYR A 779 -4.69 -10.30 -27.32
C TYR A 779 -5.07 -11.23 -26.16
N GLU A 780 -4.46 -11.05 -24.98
CA GLU A 780 -4.85 -11.76 -23.76
C GLU A 780 -6.32 -11.46 -23.38
N GLY A 781 -6.76 -10.21 -23.46
CA GLY A 781 -8.15 -9.81 -23.23
C GLY A 781 -9.13 -10.52 -24.17
N LEU A 782 -8.80 -10.56 -25.46
CA LEU A 782 -9.60 -11.22 -26.51
C LEU A 782 -9.70 -12.73 -26.28
N LEU A 783 -8.59 -13.39 -25.95
CA LEU A 783 -8.60 -14.82 -25.63
C LEU A 783 -9.47 -15.13 -24.41
N ALA A 784 -9.37 -14.34 -23.34
CA ALA A 784 -10.25 -14.50 -22.18
C ALA A 784 -11.72 -14.27 -22.54
N LEU A 785 -12.03 -13.26 -23.36
CA LEU A 785 -13.39 -12.96 -23.79
C LEU A 785 -13.96 -14.05 -24.68
N CYS A 786 -13.15 -14.63 -25.57
CA CYS A 786 -13.49 -15.78 -26.41
C CYS A 786 -13.92 -16.98 -25.55
N ASN A 787 -13.19 -17.24 -24.47
CA ASN A 787 -13.53 -18.32 -23.55
C ASN A 787 -14.86 -18.09 -22.85
N ILE A 788 -15.13 -16.87 -22.38
CA ILE A 788 -16.39 -16.53 -21.72
C ILE A 788 -17.56 -16.58 -22.72
N SER A 789 -17.38 -16.12 -23.95
CA SER A 789 -18.43 -16.16 -24.98
C SER A 789 -18.80 -17.59 -25.41
N SER A 790 -17.90 -18.56 -25.22
CA SER A 790 -18.17 -19.98 -25.47
C SER A 790 -19.07 -20.65 -24.41
N LEU A 791 -19.23 -20.06 -23.22
CA LEU A 791 -19.91 -20.69 -22.08
C LEU A 791 -21.43 -20.86 -22.27
N SER A 792 -22.12 -19.75 -22.55
CA SER A 792 -23.59 -19.70 -22.57
C SER A 792 -24.08 -18.56 -23.44
N GLU A 793 -25.32 -18.67 -23.90
CA GLU A 793 -25.99 -17.63 -24.67
C GLU A 793 -26.16 -16.34 -23.87
N GLU A 794 -26.50 -16.42 -22.58
CA GLU A 794 -26.62 -15.26 -21.71
C GLU A 794 -25.35 -14.40 -21.68
N MET A 795 -24.16 -15.02 -21.63
CA MET A 795 -22.90 -14.28 -21.65
C MET A 795 -22.66 -13.59 -22.99
N ARG A 796 -23.01 -14.24 -24.11
CA ARG A 796 -22.90 -13.64 -25.44
C ARG A 796 -23.83 -12.45 -25.60
N GLU A 797 -25.09 -12.59 -25.20
CA GLU A 797 -26.04 -11.48 -25.22
C GLU A 797 -25.57 -10.32 -24.35
N TYR A 798 -25.01 -10.60 -23.18
CA TYR A 798 -24.47 -9.57 -22.30
C TYR A 798 -23.25 -8.84 -22.91
N ILE A 799 -22.37 -9.56 -23.61
CA ILE A 799 -21.27 -8.95 -24.39
C ILE A 799 -21.84 -8.00 -25.45
N MET A 800 -22.91 -8.42 -26.15
CA MET A 800 -23.57 -7.58 -27.15
C MET A 800 -24.22 -6.34 -26.54
N ASP A 801 -24.87 -6.48 -25.39
CA ASP A 801 -25.52 -5.37 -24.69
C ASP A 801 -24.51 -4.31 -24.19
N LEU A 802 -23.25 -4.70 -23.96
CA LEU A 802 -22.13 -3.83 -23.59
C LEU A 802 -21.37 -3.26 -24.81
N GLN A 803 -21.97 -3.27 -26.00
CA GLN A 803 -21.33 -2.83 -27.25
C GLN A 803 -20.04 -3.61 -27.60
N GLY A 804 -19.90 -4.84 -27.09
CA GLY A 804 -18.69 -5.65 -27.28
C GLY A 804 -18.36 -5.90 -28.75
N TRP A 805 -19.37 -5.96 -29.63
CA TRP A 805 -19.15 -6.09 -31.07
C TRP A 805 -18.41 -4.89 -31.69
N SER A 806 -18.67 -3.66 -31.22
CA SER A 806 -17.96 -2.46 -31.68
C SER A 806 -16.52 -2.48 -31.19
N VAL A 807 -16.31 -2.78 -29.90
CA VAL A 807 -14.97 -2.90 -29.31
C VAL A 807 -14.13 -3.93 -30.05
N LEU A 808 -14.71 -5.08 -30.38
CA LEU A 808 -14.05 -6.13 -31.17
C LEU A 808 -13.74 -5.69 -32.61
N ARG A 809 -14.60 -4.85 -33.21
CA ARG A 809 -14.36 -4.31 -34.55
C ARG A 809 -13.17 -3.37 -34.57
N ASP A 810 -13.10 -2.47 -33.58
CA ASP A 810 -12.03 -1.48 -33.48
C ASP A 810 -10.65 -2.17 -33.28
N ALA A 811 -10.63 -3.36 -32.68
CA ALA A 811 -9.41 -4.18 -32.53
C ALA A 811 -8.83 -4.69 -33.87
N PHE A 812 -9.61 -4.74 -34.98
CA PHE A 812 -9.08 -5.11 -36.31
C PHE A 812 -8.13 -4.05 -36.90
N GLU A 813 -8.16 -2.81 -36.41
CA GLU A 813 -7.31 -1.73 -36.94
C GLU A 813 -5.82 -1.99 -36.72
N GLN A 814 -5.50 -2.89 -35.79
CA GLN A 814 -4.13 -3.29 -35.51
C GLN A 814 -3.70 -4.35 -36.53
N SER A 815 -2.61 -4.09 -37.25
CA SER A 815 -2.06 -5.01 -38.27
C SER A 815 -1.46 -6.31 -37.69
N ASN A 816 -1.96 -6.79 -36.55
CA ASN A 816 -1.50 -7.97 -35.86
C ASN A 816 -2.40 -9.18 -36.20
N PRO A 817 -1.87 -10.19 -36.90
CA PRO A 817 -2.66 -11.35 -37.33
C PRO A 817 -3.19 -12.18 -36.15
N GLN A 818 -2.53 -12.17 -34.99
CA GLN A 818 -2.99 -12.92 -33.82
C GLN A 818 -4.22 -12.28 -33.19
N ILE A 819 -4.28 -10.95 -33.14
CA ILE A 819 -5.43 -10.17 -32.68
C ILE A 819 -6.61 -10.42 -33.63
N ASN A 820 -6.40 -10.26 -34.94
CA ASN A 820 -7.44 -10.51 -35.96
C ASN A 820 -8.04 -11.91 -35.84
N ALA A 821 -7.20 -12.94 -35.66
CA ALA A 821 -7.67 -14.30 -35.42
C ALA A 821 -8.52 -14.42 -34.15
N ALA A 822 -8.10 -13.80 -33.03
CA ALA A 822 -8.84 -13.85 -31.77
C ALA A 822 -10.17 -13.07 -31.82
N VAL A 823 -10.20 -11.95 -32.55
CA VAL A 823 -11.43 -11.19 -32.81
C VAL A 823 -12.42 -12.03 -33.60
N LEU A 824 -11.97 -12.66 -34.70
CA LEU A 824 -12.83 -13.52 -35.52
C LEU A 824 -13.34 -14.74 -34.74
N GLU A 825 -12.53 -15.33 -33.87
CA GLU A 825 -12.99 -16.39 -32.96
C GLU A 825 -14.06 -15.89 -31.99
N CYS A 826 -13.91 -14.68 -31.44
CA CYS A 826 -14.94 -14.06 -30.62
C CYS A 826 -16.23 -13.82 -31.41
N TRP A 827 -16.14 -13.24 -32.62
CA TRP A 827 -17.29 -13.04 -33.50
C TRP A 827 -17.97 -14.35 -33.87
N CYS A 828 -17.21 -15.40 -34.15
CA CYS A 828 -17.73 -16.75 -34.36
C CYS A 828 -18.56 -17.20 -33.16
N ASN A 829 -18.04 -17.10 -31.93
CA ASN A 829 -18.82 -17.45 -30.75
C ASN A 829 -20.07 -16.55 -30.61
N LEU A 830 -19.96 -15.24 -30.81
CA LEU A 830 -21.09 -14.31 -30.70
C LEU A 830 -22.20 -14.58 -31.74
N CYS A 831 -21.85 -14.97 -32.96
CA CYS A 831 -22.81 -15.33 -34.01
C CYS A 831 -23.64 -16.59 -33.68
N THR A 832 -23.27 -17.36 -32.67
CA THR A 832 -24.09 -18.50 -32.21
C THR A 832 -25.35 -18.07 -31.44
N CYS A 833 -25.50 -16.79 -31.06
CA CYS A 833 -26.76 -16.26 -30.53
C CYS A 833 -27.46 -15.34 -31.54
N GLU A 834 -28.78 -15.22 -31.40
CA GLU A 834 -29.63 -14.44 -32.31
C GLU A 834 -29.20 -12.96 -32.38
N LYS A 835 -28.88 -12.34 -31.24
CA LYS A 835 -28.40 -10.93 -31.21
C LYS A 835 -27.13 -10.72 -32.03
N GLY A 836 -26.20 -11.69 -32.02
CA GLY A 836 -24.96 -11.64 -32.80
C GLY A 836 -25.26 -11.65 -34.30
N LEU A 837 -26.09 -12.60 -34.74
CA LEU A 837 -26.50 -12.73 -36.14
C LEU A 837 -27.28 -11.49 -36.63
N LEU A 838 -28.19 -10.97 -35.81
CA LEU A 838 -28.92 -9.73 -36.10
C LEU A 838 -27.99 -8.53 -36.24
N ASN A 839 -26.92 -8.45 -35.43
CA ASN A 839 -25.96 -7.36 -35.55
C ASN A 839 -25.12 -7.46 -36.83
N LEU A 840 -24.71 -8.68 -37.19
CA LEU A 840 -24.06 -8.96 -38.47
C LEU A 840 -24.96 -8.56 -39.64
N LYS A 841 -26.27 -8.81 -39.55
CA LYS A 841 -27.27 -8.39 -40.54
C LYS A 841 -27.40 -6.87 -40.64
N ARG A 842 -27.48 -6.16 -39.50
CA ARG A 842 -27.58 -4.69 -39.43
C ARG A 842 -26.40 -3.99 -40.08
N ASN A 843 -25.19 -4.53 -39.92
CA ASN A 843 -23.95 -3.95 -40.45
C ASN A 843 -23.33 -4.81 -41.56
N SER A 844 -24.16 -5.52 -42.32
CA SER A 844 -23.68 -6.52 -43.28
C SER A 844 -22.74 -5.96 -44.34
N ASP A 845 -22.89 -4.70 -44.73
CA ASP A 845 -21.99 -4.07 -45.71
C ASP A 845 -20.53 -3.95 -45.24
N CYS A 846 -20.31 -3.78 -43.94
CA CYS A 846 -18.96 -3.66 -43.38
C CYS A 846 -18.48 -5.00 -42.82
N ASP A 847 -19.30 -5.63 -41.98
CA ASP A 847 -18.88 -6.78 -41.19
C ASP A 847 -18.75 -8.05 -42.05
N ILE A 848 -19.66 -8.28 -43.01
CA ILE A 848 -19.52 -9.39 -43.96
C ILE A 848 -18.35 -9.14 -44.89
N LYS A 849 -18.13 -7.89 -45.34
CA LYS A 849 -16.98 -7.54 -46.17
C LYS A 849 -15.67 -7.91 -45.46
N ILE A 850 -15.51 -7.52 -44.20
CA ILE A 850 -14.35 -7.90 -43.36
C ILE A 850 -14.20 -9.43 -43.32
N VAL A 851 -15.25 -10.16 -42.97
CA VAL A 851 -15.22 -11.63 -42.87
C VAL A 851 -14.85 -12.28 -44.22
N THR A 852 -15.39 -11.79 -45.34
CA THR A 852 -15.08 -12.33 -46.67
C THR A 852 -13.65 -12.05 -47.12
N VAL A 853 -13.05 -10.92 -46.72
CA VAL A 853 -11.64 -10.62 -47.02
C VAL A 853 -10.72 -11.64 -46.35
N PHE A 854 -11.03 -12.05 -45.11
CA PHE A 854 -10.26 -13.05 -44.38
C PHE A 854 -10.41 -14.49 -44.90
N LEU A 855 -11.26 -14.76 -45.91
CA LEU A 855 -11.26 -16.06 -46.61
C LEU A 855 -9.97 -16.33 -47.39
N ARG A 856 -9.18 -15.28 -47.66
CA ARG A 856 -7.89 -15.40 -48.37
C ARG A 856 -6.70 -15.56 -47.41
N ASP A 857 -6.94 -15.59 -46.10
CA ASP A 857 -5.88 -15.73 -45.11
C ASP A 857 -5.30 -17.16 -45.15
N ALA A 858 -3.97 -17.28 -45.07
CA ALA A 858 -3.29 -18.57 -45.07
C ALA A 858 -3.45 -19.33 -43.74
N SER A 859 -3.81 -18.65 -42.66
CA SER A 859 -3.97 -19.23 -41.33
C SER A 859 -5.24 -20.06 -41.23
N LEU A 860 -5.09 -21.37 -41.01
CA LEU A 860 -6.22 -22.27 -40.73
C LEU A 860 -7.04 -21.83 -39.52
N ARG A 861 -6.44 -21.12 -38.55
CA ARG A 861 -7.14 -20.57 -37.39
C ARG A 861 -8.16 -19.50 -37.81
N VAL A 862 -7.73 -18.57 -38.66
CA VAL A 862 -8.56 -17.51 -39.23
C VAL A 862 -9.65 -18.12 -40.12
N LEU A 863 -9.27 -19.00 -41.06
CA LEU A 863 -10.21 -19.67 -41.96
C LEU A 863 -11.28 -20.46 -41.21
N THR A 864 -10.92 -21.13 -40.11
CA THR A 864 -11.90 -21.85 -39.28
C THR A 864 -12.95 -20.89 -38.70
N ALA A 865 -12.52 -19.77 -38.11
CA ALA A 865 -13.44 -18.80 -37.53
C ALA A 865 -14.33 -18.15 -38.60
N VAL A 866 -13.74 -17.74 -39.73
CA VAL A 866 -14.44 -17.12 -40.86
C VAL A 866 -15.49 -18.06 -41.46
N THR A 867 -15.11 -19.30 -41.78
CA THR A 867 -16.02 -20.26 -42.39
C THR A 867 -17.15 -20.67 -41.46
N ASN A 868 -16.93 -20.72 -40.14
CA ASN A 868 -17.99 -20.89 -39.15
C ASN A 868 -18.97 -19.70 -39.16
N ILE A 869 -18.46 -18.46 -39.16
CA ILE A 869 -19.31 -17.26 -39.22
C ILE A 869 -20.18 -17.29 -40.49
N LEU A 870 -19.57 -17.56 -41.65
CA LEU A 870 -20.27 -17.60 -42.93
C LEU A 870 -21.28 -18.76 -43.00
N ALA A 871 -20.94 -19.92 -42.45
CA ALA A 871 -21.85 -21.04 -42.32
C ALA A 871 -23.12 -20.65 -41.54
N MET A 872 -22.98 -19.99 -40.40
CA MET A 872 -24.11 -19.49 -39.62
C MET A 872 -24.88 -18.37 -40.34
N ALA A 873 -24.16 -17.43 -40.98
CA ALA A 873 -24.73 -16.32 -41.73
C ALA A 873 -25.53 -16.78 -42.95
N SER A 874 -25.09 -17.83 -43.63
CA SER A 874 -25.73 -18.36 -44.85
C SER A 874 -27.12 -18.96 -44.63
N CYS A 875 -27.54 -19.15 -43.38
CA CYS A 875 -28.91 -19.54 -43.06
C CYS A 875 -29.92 -18.40 -43.24
N ASP A 876 -29.47 -17.13 -43.37
CA ASP A 876 -30.31 -15.95 -43.62
C ASP A 876 -30.13 -15.45 -45.06
N GLU A 877 -31.23 -15.30 -45.80
CA GLU A 877 -31.22 -14.94 -47.22
C GLU A 877 -30.62 -13.55 -47.49
N ASP A 878 -30.80 -12.59 -46.57
CA ASP A 878 -30.27 -11.23 -46.74
C ASP A 878 -28.75 -11.21 -46.51
N LEU A 879 -28.26 -12.02 -45.57
CA LEU A 879 -26.83 -12.23 -45.39
C LEU A 879 -26.22 -12.97 -46.58
N CYS A 880 -26.90 -13.94 -47.19
CA CYS A 880 -26.47 -14.57 -48.43
C CYS A 880 -26.26 -13.56 -49.57
N LYS A 881 -27.17 -12.59 -49.72
CA LYS A 881 -27.02 -11.47 -50.67
C LYS A 881 -25.75 -10.69 -50.40
N SER A 882 -25.48 -10.33 -49.15
CA SER A 882 -24.27 -9.58 -48.76
C SER A 882 -23.00 -10.41 -48.96
N ILE A 883 -23.00 -11.71 -48.63
CA ILE A 883 -21.86 -12.60 -48.86
C ILE A 883 -21.54 -12.70 -50.36
N ALA A 884 -22.57 -12.86 -51.19
CA ALA A 884 -22.40 -12.90 -52.64
C ALA A 884 -21.86 -11.56 -53.18
N LYS A 885 -22.43 -10.43 -52.74
CA LYS A 885 -22.02 -9.07 -53.12
C LYS A 885 -20.52 -8.81 -52.91
N PHE A 886 -19.94 -9.32 -51.81
CA PHE A 886 -18.52 -9.12 -51.48
C PHE A 886 -17.59 -10.25 -51.98
N GLY A 887 -18.00 -11.02 -52.99
CA GLY A 887 -17.16 -12.05 -53.61
C GLY A 887 -16.97 -13.31 -52.76
N GLY A 888 -17.81 -13.51 -51.75
CA GLY A 888 -17.75 -14.69 -50.87
C GLY A 888 -17.97 -16.00 -51.63
N VAL A 889 -18.88 -16.03 -52.62
CA VAL A 889 -19.14 -17.24 -53.43
C VAL A 889 -17.87 -17.72 -54.13
N PHE A 890 -17.18 -16.84 -54.86
CA PHE A 890 -15.94 -17.18 -55.56
C PHE A 890 -14.85 -17.61 -54.57
N SER A 891 -14.64 -16.82 -53.51
CA SER A 891 -13.61 -17.08 -52.51
C SER A 891 -13.82 -18.43 -51.80
N LEU A 892 -15.07 -18.80 -51.48
CA LEU A 892 -15.41 -20.09 -50.89
C LEU A 892 -15.12 -21.26 -51.84
N HIS A 893 -15.37 -21.13 -53.14
CA HIS A 893 -15.01 -22.17 -54.11
C HIS A 893 -13.49 -22.36 -54.21
N VAL A 894 -12.72 -21.28 -54.23
CA VAL A 894 -11.24 -21.33 -54.22
C VAL A 894 -10.75 -22.02 -52.94
N VAL A 895 -11.25 -21.61 -51.76
CA VAL A 895 -10.91 -22.25 -50.48
C VAL A 895 -11.29 -23.72 -50.47
N SER A 896 -12.48 -24.10 -50.96
CA SER A 896 -12.92 -25.50 -51.05
C SER A 896 -11.96 -26.34 -51.90
N ARG A 897 -11.54 -25.82 -53.07
CA ARG A 897 -10.57 -26.47 -53.94
C ARG A 897 -9.22 -26.66 -53.24
N ASN A 898 -8.67 -25.59 -52.69
CA ASN A 898 -7.35 -25.60 -52.04
C ASN A 898 -7.33 -26.57 -50.84
N LEU A 899 -8.40 -26.60 -50.02
CA LEU A 899 -8.51 -27.53 -48.90
C LEU A 899 -8.60 -29.00 -49.34
N ARG A 900 -9.28 -29.29 -50.45
CA ARG A 900 -9.37 -30.66 -51.00
C ARG A 900 -8.02 -31.14 -51.56
N GLU A 901 -7.29 -30.25 -52.24
CA GLU A 901 -5.94 -30.53 -52.73
C GLU A 901 -4.99 -30.79 -51.54
N ALA A 902 -4.99 -29.92 -50.54
CA ALA A 902 -4.20 -30.09 -49.30
C ALA A 902 -4.55 -31.39 -48.55
N LEU A 903 -5.84 -31.72 -48.40
CA LEU A 903 -6.29 -32.96 -47.78
C LEU A 903 -5.81 -34.21 -48.54
N THR A 904 -5.77 -34.15 -49.86
CA THR A 904 -5.27 -35.25 -50.70
C THR A 904 -3.79 -35.49 -50.44
N VAL A 905 -2.99 -34.42 -50.39
CA VAL A 905 -1.56 -34.48 -50.06
C VAL A 905 -1.32 -35.01 -48.65
N LEU A 906 -1.99 -34.47 -47.63
CA LEU A 906 -1.87 -34.92 -46.24
C LEU A 906 -2.29 -36.39 -46.05
N THR A 907 -3.35 -36.83 -46.75
CA THR A 907 -3.81 -38.22 -46.70
C THR A 907 -2.82 -39.17 -47.37
N GLN A 908 -2.17 -38.76 -48.48
CA GLN A 908 -1.11 -39.53 -49.10
C GLN A 908 0.11 -39.64 -48.18
N HIS A 909 0.57 -38.55 -47.57
CA HIS A 909 1.70 -38.56 -46.62
C HIS A 909 1.46 -39.47 -45.42
N THR A 910 0.28 -39.39 -44.80
CA THR A 910 -0.09 -40.25 -43.66
C THR A 910 -0.15 -41.74 -44.03
N SER A 911 -0.50 -42.07 -45.28
CA SER A 911 -0.49 -43.46 -45.76
C SER A 911 0.93 -44.05 -45.94
N TYR A 912 1.93 -43.21 -46.24
CA TYR A 912 3.33 -43.63 -46.38
C TYR A 912 4.10 -43.66 -45.05
N ALA A 913 3.65 -42.93 -44.04
CA ALA A 913 4.34 -42.79 -42.74
C ALA A 913 4.05 -43.92 -41.72
N SER A 914 3.31 -44.97 -42.10
CA SER A 914 2.78 -45.97 -41.16
C SER A 914 3.82 -46.78 -40.37
N ASP A 915 5.10 -46.72 -40.75
CA ASP A 915 6.08 -47.69 -40.25
C ASP A 915 7.15 -47.11 -39.29
N LYS A 916 7.27 -45.79 -39.06
CA LYS A 916 8.41 -45.27 -38.26
C LYS A 916 8.21 -44.18 -37.19
N ASP A 917 7.10 -43.43 -37.06
CA ASP A 917 6.98 -42.44 -35.95
C ASP A 917 5.54 -42.12 -35.50
N ASN A 918 5.12 -42.66 -34.35
CA ASN A 918 3.76 -42.52 -33.77
C ASN A 918 3.35 -41.09 -33.32
N ALA A 919 4.31 -40.18 -33.13
CA ALA A 919 4.02 -38.82 -32.67
C ALA A 919 3.62 -37.90 -33.83
N LYS A 920 4.38 -37.94 -34.93
CA LYS A 920 4.14 -37.15 -36.14
C LYS A 920 2.78 -37.48 -36.78
N THR A 921 2.40 -38.75 -36.74
CA THR A 921 1.08 -39.21 -37.21
C THR A 921 -0.10 -38.59 -36.44
N LYS A 922 0.07 -38.19 -35.17
CA LYS A 922 -1.02 -37.54 -34.41
C LYS A 922 -1.23 -36.08 -34.80
N GLU A 923 -0.15 -35.35 -35.09
CA GLU A 923 -0.22 -33.96 -35.52
C GLU A 923 -0.87 -33.86 -36.91
N GLU A 924 -0.43 -34.70 -37.85
CA GLU A 924 -1.01 -34.80 -39.19
C GLU A 924 -2.50 -35.20 -39.14
N GLN A 925 -2.89 -36.12 -38.25
CA GLN A 925 -4.31 -36.48 -38.07
C GLN A 925 -5.16 -35.31 -37.54
N ILE A 926 -4.64 -34.50 -36.63
CA ILE A 926 -5.32 -33.31 -36.12
C ILE A 926 -5.48 -32.28 -37.25
N GLU A 927 -4.44 -32.08 -38.05
CA GLU A 927 -4.46 -31.17 -39.18
C GLU A 927 -5.47 -31.62 -40.25
N ILE A 928 -5.51 -32.91 -40.59
CA ILE A 928 -6.53 -33.49 -41.48
C ILE A 928 -7.94 -33.26 -40.92
N ALA A 929 -8.14 -33.47 -39.61
CA ALA A 929 -9.45 -33.25 -38.98
C ALA A 929 -9.89 -31.79 -39.07
N LYS A 930 -8.97 -30.83 -38.91
CA LYS A 930 -9.25 -29.40 -39.10
C LYS A 930 -9.64 -29.08 -40.53
N HIS A 931 -8.85 -29.49 -41.51
CA HIS A 931 -9.15 -29.27 -42.92
C HIS A 931 -10.52 -29.85 -43.31
N ARG A 932 -10.87 -31.05 -42.82
CA ARG A 932 -12.20 -31.64 -43.02
C ARG A 932 -13.32 -30.81 -42.39
N SER A 933 -13.11 -30.29 -41.18
CA SER A 933 -14.10 -29.44 -40.51
C SER A 933 -14.34 -28.15 -41.28
N ILE A 934 -13.26 -27.47 -41.71
CA ILE A 934 -13.35 -26.24 -42.50
C ILE A 934 -14.07 -26.53 -43.84
N LEU A 935 -13.67 -27.59 -44.54
CA LEU A 935 -14.28 -27.98 -45.81
C LEU A 935 -15.78 -28.26 -45.67
N SER A 936 -16.20 -28.93 -44.58
CA SER A 936 -17.62 -29.17 -44.30
C SER A 936 -18.41 -27.87 -44.15
N ASN A 937 -17.85 -26.88 -43.46
CA ASN A 937 -18.50 -25.57 -43.29
C ASN A 937 -18.56 -24.79 -44.60
N VAL A 938 -17.48 -24.83 -45.39
CA VAL A 938 -17.42 -24.19 -46.71
C VAL A 938 -18.47 -24.80 -47.63
N ASP A 939 -18.53 -26.13 -47.73
CA ASP A 939 -19.50 -26.82 -48.60
C ASP A 939 -20.95 -26.57 -48.15
N MET A 940 -21.20 -26.45 -46.84
CA MET A 940 -22.52 -26.06 -46.33
C MET A 940 -22.88 -24.62 -46.72
N THR A 941 -21.94 -23.69 -46.56
CA THR A 941 -22.12 -22.28 -46.94
C THR A 941 -22.41 -22.14 -48.43
N ILE A 942 -21.65 -22.85 -49.29
CA ILE A 942 -21.86 -22.87 -50.74
C ILE A 942 -23.27 -23.37 -51.07
N LYS A 943 -23.71 -24.50 -50.49
CA LYS A 943 -25.05 -25.04 -50.72
C LYS A 943 -26.16 -24.06 -50.32
N ASN A 944 -25.99 -23.37 -49.19
CA ASN A 944 -26.95 -22.39 -48.72
C ASN A 944 -27.02 -21.16 -49.64
N LEU A 945 -25.86 -20.69 -50.14
CA LEU A 945 -25.79 -19.64 -51.15
C LEU A 945 -26.47 -20.07 -52.46
N GLU A 946 -26.23 -21.29 -52.93
CA GLU A 946 -26.87 -21.85 -54.12
C GLU A 946 -28.38 -21.95 -53.97
N HIS A 947 -28.88 -22.40 -52.82
CA HIS A 947 -30.32 -22.43 -52.50
C HIS A 947 -30.94 -21.03 -52.47
N ALA A 948 -30.19 -20.02 -52.03
CA ALA A 948 -30.60 -18.62 -52.06
C ALA A 948 -30.48 -17.97 -53.46
N GLY A 949 -30.06 -18.74 -54.47
CA GLY A 949 -29.94 -18.27 -55.86
C GLY A 949 -28.59 -17.61 -56.19
N PHE A 950 -27.55 -17.83 -55.37
CA PHE A 950 -26.19 -17.38 -55.60
C PHE A 950 -25.27 -18.57 -55.88
N SER A 951 -24.99 -18.82 -57.14
CA SER A 951 -24.05 -19.84 -57.64
C SER A 951 -22.93 -19.19 -58.43
N LEU A 952 -21.82 -19.91 -58.60
CA LEU A 952 -20.70 -19.43 -59.41
C LEU A 952 -21.13 -19.01 -60.84
N THR A 953 -22.15 -19.67 -61.40
CA THR A 953 -22.66 -19.38 -62.75
C THR A 953 -23.56 -18.15 -62.86
N ASN A 954 -24.21 -17.73 -61.77
CA ASN A 954 -25.20 -16.65 -61.79
C ASN A 954 -24.76 -15.41 -61.01
N VAL A 955 -23.60 -15.47 -60.35
CA VAL A 955 -23.01 -14.39 -59.55
C VAL A 955 -22.88 -13.09 -60.35
N TYR A 956 -22.57 -13.16 -61.65
CA TYR A 956 -22.48 -12.00 -62.55
C TYR A 956 -23.79 -11.20 -62.68
N ALA A 957 -24.94 -11.84 -62.47
CA ALA A 957 -26.24 -11.18 -62.59
C ALA A 957 -26.59 -10.31 -61.37
N HIS A 958 -25.85 -10.42 -60.26
CA HIS A 958 -26.21 -9.85 -58.96
C HIS A 958 -25.40 -8.60 -58.56
N GLY A 959 -24.74 -7.94 -59.52
CA GLY A 959 -24.11 -6.64 -59.29
C GLY A 959 -22.85 -6.68 -58.42
N ILE A 960 -22.03 -7.73 -58.54
CA ILE A 960 -20.69 -7.77 -57.94
C ILE A 960 -19.85 -6.65 -58.55
N ASP A 961 -19.05 -6.01 -57.70
CA ASP A 961 -18.10 -4.98 -58.10
C ASP A 961 -17.10 -5.54 -59.12
N GLN A 962 -17.18 -5.04 -60.35
CA GLN A 962 -16.46 -5.58 -61.50
C GLN A 962 -14.94 -5.47 -61.31
N GLU A 963 -14.49 -4.46 -60.55
CA GLU A 963 -13.09 -4.24 -60.19
C GLU A 963 -12.51 -5.37 -59.34
N ILE A 964 -13.28 -5.91 -58.38
CA ILE A 964 -12.86 -7.05 -57.55
C ILE A 964 -12.73 -8.32 -58.40
N MET A 965 -13.61 -8.48 -59.38
CA MET A 965 -13.57 -9.63 -60.29
C MET A 965 -12.41 -9.55 -61.27
N ASP A 966 -12.13 -8.36 -61.81
CA ASP A 966 -10.98 -8.14 -62.69
C ASP A 966 -9.67 -8.40 -61.95
N GLU A 967 -9.57 -8.00 -60.68
CA GLU A 967 -8.41 -8.28 -59.83
C GLU A 967 -8.26 -9.78 -59.50
N LEU A 968 -9.38 -10.47 -59.22
CA LEU A 968 -9.43 -11.91 -58.96
C LEU A 968 -9.09 -12.75 -60.19
N GLN A 969 -9.56 -12.32 -61.36
CA GLN A 969 -9.28 -12.99 -62.62
C GLN A 969 -7.81 -12.79 -63.00
N LYS A 970 -7.27 -11.59 -62.76
CA LYS A 970 -5.86 -11.30 -62.97
C LYS A 970 -4.94 -12.11 -62.07
N THR A 971 -5.30 -12.32 -60.78
CA THR A 971 -4.51 -13.19 -59.89
C THR A 971 -4.56 -14.65 -60.33
N ALA A 972 -5.71 -15.13 -60.80
CA ALA A 972 -5.85 -16.48 -61.33
C ALA A 972 -5.07 -16.70 -62.64
N GLU A 973 -4.95 -15.66 -63.48
CA GLU A 973 -4.15 -15.68 -64.72
C GLU A 973 -2.64 -15.63 -64.41
N GLU A 974 -2.21 -14.79 -63.44
CA GLU A 974 -0.81 -14.72 -62.99
C GLU A 974 -0.31 -16.06 -62.38
N ASP A 975 -1.14 -16.75 -61.59
CA ASP A 975 -0.81 -18.08 -61.04
C ASP A 975 -0.70 -19.17 -62.13
N THR A 976 -1.40 -19.02 -63.27
CA THR A 976 -1.29 -19.97 -64.40
C THR A 976 -0.07 -19.74 -65.28
N ASP A 977 0.39 -18.50 -65.41
CA ASP A 977 1.55 -18.14 -66.24
C ASP A 977 2.89 -18.51 -65.57
N ASP A 978 2.98 -18.43 -64.24
CA ASP A 978 4.16 -18.87 -63.49
C ASP A 978 4.34 -20.40 -63.56
N ASP A 979 3.25 -21.16 -63.57
CA ASP A 979 3.26 -22.63 -63.69
C ASP A 979 3.62 -23.11 -65.12
N GLU A 980 3.37 -22.30 -66.16
CA GLU A 980 3.83 -22.58 -67.53
C GLU A 980 5.30 -22.21 -67.73
N ASN A 981 5.79 -21.12 -67.13
CA ASN A 981 7.19 -20.74 -67.17
C ASN A 981 8.10 -21.67 -66.35
N ASP A 982 7.66 -22.16 -65.18
CA ASP A 982 8.41 -23.15 -64.39
C ASP A 982 8.45 -24.53 -65.05
N LYS A 983 7.41 -24.89 -65.83
CA LYS A 983 7.42 -26.10 -66.66
C LYS A 983 8.36 -25.97 -67.86
N GLN A 984 8.50 -24.78 -68.46
CA GLN A 984 9.47 -24.54 -69.54
C GLN A 984 10.92 -24.41 -69.01
N GLY A 985 11.13 -23.86 -67.82
CA GLY A 985 12.44 -23.80 -67.15
C GLY A 985 12.96 -25.17 -66.71
N ARG A 986 12.11 -26.03 -66.14
CA ARG A 986 12.50 -27.39 -65.72
C ARG A 986 12.76 -28.37 -66.87
N THR A 987 12.26 -28.11 -68.07
CA THR A 987 12.62 -28.91 -69.26
C THR A 987 13.99 -28.57 -69.85
N ASN A 988 14.55 -27.39 -69.56
CA ASN A 988 15.87 -26.99 -70.09
C ASN A 988 17.03 -27.15 -69.10
N GLN A 989 16.75 -27.41 -67.82
CA GLN A 989 17.79 -27.52 -66.77
C GLN A 989 18.01 -28.95 -66.26
N LYS A 990 17.35 -29.95 -66.87
CA LYS A 990 17.48 -31.37 -66.50
C LYS A 990 18.56 -32.14 -67.26
N ASP A 991 19.28 -31.48 -68.16
CA ASP A 991 20.34 -32.10 -68.99
C ASP A 991 21.76 -31.57 -68.71
N SER A 992 21.98 -30.74 -67.66
CA SER A 992 23.33 -30.20 -67.37
C SER A 992 23.90 -30.45 -65.97
N ASP A 993 23.11 -30.87 -64.97
CA ASP A 993 23.55 -30.82 -63.57
C ASP A 993 23.73 -32.20 -62.90
N ASP A 994 23.62 -33.31 -63.64
CA ASP A 994 23.78 -34.67 -63.08
C ASP A 994 25.24 -35.16 -62.91
N ASP A 995 26.25 -34.30 -63.20
CA ASP A 995 27.68 -34.65 -63.06
C ASP A 995 28.43 -33.93 -61.92
N ASN A 996 27.80 -33.02 -61.16
CA ASN A 996 28.44 -32.35 -60.01
C ASN A 996 27.47 -32.21 -58.84
N GLU A 997 27.43 -33.23 -57.98
CA GLU A 997 27.40 -33.14 -56.50
C GLU A 997 26.80 -34.40 -55.86
N ARG A 998 27.57 -35.49 -55.95
CA ARG A 998 27.78 -36.36 -54.80
C ARG A 998 28.98 -35.79 -54.02
N GLN A 999 28.73 -34.87 -53.09
CA GLN A 999 29.64 -34.56 -51.98
C GLN A 999 28.86 -34.14 -50.74
#